data_AF-A0AAW6A501-F1
#
_entry.id   AF-A0AAW6A501-F1
#
_cell.length_a   1.000
_cell.length_b   1.000
_cell.length_c   1.000
_cell.angle_alpha   90.00
_cell.angle_beta   90.00
_cell.angle_gamma   90.00
#
_symmetry.space_group_name_H-M   'P 1'
#
loop_
_entity.id
_entity.type
_entity.pdbx_description
1 polymer ?
#
loop_
_entity_poly.entity_id
_entity_poly.type
_entity_poly.pdbx_seq_one_letter_code
_entity_poly.pdbx_strand_id
1 'polypeptide(L)'
;MIEPGTILNERYKLIKTLGEGGMANVYLARDLILDRDVAVKVLRLDLQNDPDTVRRFQREAMATSELVHPNIVSIYDVGESQGQQFLVMEYVKGSDLKHYIVEHFPIPYQRVVDMMEQILSAVQTAHDHNIIHRDLKPQNILIDPDGNAKITDFGIAVALSENSMTMTNSLLGSVHYLSPEQARGSMPTRQSDIYALGIILFEMLTGSVPFEGDSAVTIALKHFQEEIPSVRAFDPHIPQALENVVFKATAKNPANRYTSADAMASDLKTALSPARAHEAKYVVPKDDLDETRIMPVIPNGPKPPHDEGGDADSPASQPSPKARPKKKSRRWWIIGIGILVAMLLMIGIGAVFANQKRDVDVPDLRGMTTTQAKTALTSAGLKVGSYKYTYSTKVSKDLVIDSDPKRQVSVKEGSTVKLILSRGQPQFTLENYVGQDYTDVKSDLQKRGVTVKEKQVSTNDEPSGKIVSQSIKAGKKVIADKTTITFGVSVAIKPNTFALRDLTGYTEKSLRDYANEVGLKIVISQAHSDTVDTGMVISQTPAAGTQVKPGDTVNVSVSQGPDPEETKTWSKTISIPYQAPASSSTASASNSSGSTSSSSSAAPAPNGIQVFIADKTHNISTINRSFNITADDQITITLQVSTKYPGSYRIVRDGTVIAQEDNITQ
;
A
#
# COMPACT_ATOMS: atom_id res chain seq x y z
N MET A 1 -4.61 -12.02 13.77
CA MET A 1 -4.96 -12.44 12.41
C MET A 1 -5.47 -13.87 12.51
N ILE A 2 -6.53 -14.25 11.80
CA ILE A 2 -7.05 -15.63 11.86
C ILE A 2 -6.09 -16.53 11.09
N GLU A 3 -5.73 -17.69 11.65
CA GLU A 3 -4.79 -18.59 11.00
C GLU A 3 -5.43 -19.30 9.80
N PRO A 4 -4.67 -19.47 8.69
CA PRO A 4 -5.06 -20.35 7.59
C PRO A 4 -5.46 -21.74 8.08
N GLY A 5 -6.54 -22.28 7.55
CA GLY A 5 -7.11 -23.56 7.97
C GLY A 5 -8.26 -23.46 8.98
N THR A 6 -8.49 -22.28 9.58
CA THR A 6 -9.67 -22.03 10.43
C THR A 6 -10.95 -22.24 9.64
N ILE A 7 -11.95 -22.91 10.25
CA ILE A 7 -13.26 -23.15 9.64
C ILE A 7 -14.29 -22.25 10.32
N LEU A 8 -14.93 -21.37 9.56
CA LEU A 8 -16.00 -20.49 10.02
C LEU A 8 -17.36 -21.15 9.80
N ASN A 9 -18.21 -21.12 10.84
CA ASN A 9 -19.53 -21.76 10.88
C ASN A 9 -19.55 -23.21 10.35
N GLU A 10 -18.48 -23.96 10.62
CA GLU A 10 -18.30 -25.35 10.16
C GLU A 10 -18.40 -25.56 8.63
N ARG A 11 -18.38 -24.47 7.85
CA ARG A 11 -18.65 -24.48 6.41
C ARG A 11 -17.55 -23.85 5.58
N TYR A 12 -17.00 -22.72 6.02
CA TYR A 12 -16.06 -21.94 5.21
C TYR A 12 -14.64 -22.13 5.74
N LYS A 13 -13.83 -22.92 5.03
CA LYS A 13 -12.44 -23.17 5.41
C LYS A 13 -11.53 -22.09 4.82
N LEU A 14 -10.93 -21.27 5.66
CA LEU A 14 -10.00 -20.21 5.23
C LEU A 14 -8.72 -20.83 4.67
N ILE A 15 -8.29 -20.37 3.50
CA ILE A 15 -7.11 -20.87 2.76
C ILE A 15 -5.94 -19.88 2.87
N LYS A 16 -6.16 -18.62 2.51
CA LYS A 16 -5.12 -17.58 2.53
C LYS A 16 -5.72 -16.18 2.67
N THR A 17 -4.93 -15.22 3.14
CA THR A 17 -5.33 -13.80 3.15
C THR A 17 -5.27 -13.24 1.73
N LEU A 18 -6.31 -12.50 1.32
CA LEU A 18 -6.38 -11.77 0.06
C LEU A 18 -6.08 -10.27 0.25
N GLY A 19 -6.46 -9.70 1.39
CA GLY A 19 -6.19 -8.30 1.69
C GLY A 19 -6.48 -7.95 3.15
N GLU A 20 -5.79 -6.91 3.65
CA GLU A 20 -5.97 -6.38 4.99
C GLU A 20 -6.51 -4.95 4.92
N GLY A 21 -7.62 -4.70 5.60
CA GLY A 21 -8.28 -3.41 5.64
C GLY A 21 -8.24 -2.75 7.02
N GLY A 22 -8.64 -1.48 7.06
CA GLY A 22 -8.80 -0.75 8.32
C GLY A 22 -9.89 -1.34 9.21
N MET A 23 -10.96 -1.90 8.61
CA MET A 23 -12.14 -2.41 9.31
C MET A 23 -12.23 -3.94 9.32
N ALA A 24 -11.87 -4.59 8.21
CA ALA A 24 -12.01 -6.02 8.01
C ALA A 24 -10.82 -6.57 7.23
N ASN A 25 -10.56 -7.87 7.39
CA ASN A 25 -9.60 -8.61 6.58
C ASN A 25 -10.36 -9.50 5.61
N VAL A 26 -9.85 -9.68 4.39
CA VAL A 26 -10.46 -10.53 3.37
C VAL A 26 -9.60 -11.77 3.17
N TYR A 27 -10.25 -12.93 3.18
CA TYR A 27 -9.62 -14.23 3.02
C TYR A 27 -10.22 -14.98 1.83
N LEU A 28 -9.40 -15.75 1.13
CA LEU A 28 -9.88 -16.81 0.25
C LEU A 28 -10.30 -17.99 1.11
N ALA A 29 -11.47 -18.56 0.86
CA ALA A 29 -11.97 -19.73 1.56
C ALA A 29 -12.61 -20.73 0.58
N ARG A 30 -12.71 -22.00 1.01
CA ARG A 30 -13.53 -23.01 0.34
C ARG A 30 -14.84 -23.17 1.09
N ASP A 31 -15.96 -23.05 0.38
CA ASP A 31 -17.27 -23.49 0.87
C ASP A 31 -17.31 -25.02 0.80
N LEU A 32 -17.30 -25.69 1.96
CA LEU A 32 -17.21 -27.15 2.06
C LEU A 32 -18.52 -27.87 1.66
N ILE A 33 -19.65 -27.15 1.58
CA ILE A 33 -20.94 -27.74 1.22
C ILE A 33 -21.16 -27.65 -0.30
N LEU A 34 -20.96 -26.47 -0.87
CA LEU A 34 -21.17 -26.23 -2.31
C LEU A 34 -19.91 -26.49 -3.16
N ASP A 35 -18.80 -26.83 -2.51
CA ASP A 35 -17.49 -27.11 -3.10
C ASP A 35 -17.03 -26.03 -4.11
N ARG A 36 -17.00 -24.77 -3.64
CA ARG A 36 -16.59 -23.61 -4.44
C ARG A 36 -15.70 -22.66 -3.66
N ASP A 37 -14.87 -21.92 -4.38
CA ASP A 37 -14.05 -20.86 -3.78
C ASP A 37 -14.91 -19.61 -3.54
N VAL A 38 -14.75 -19.02 -2.37
CA VAL A 38 -15.46 -17.82 -1.92
C VAL A 38 -14.48 -16.86 -1.26
N ALA A 39 -14.77 -15.57 -1.31
CA ALA A 39 -14.05 -14.59 -0.51
C ALA A 39 -14.82 -14.36 0.79
N VAL A 40 -14.11 -14.32 1.92
CA VAL A 40 -14.69 -14.11 3.25
C VAL A 40 -14.08 -12.87 3.88
N LYS A 41 -14.89 -11.82 4.01
CA LYS A 41 -14.53 -10.58 4.69
C LYS A 41 -14.88 -10.73 6.17
N VAL A 42 -13.88 -10.67 7.04
CA VAL A 42 -14.03 -10.88 8.48
C VAL A 42 -13.68 -9.60 9.23
N LEU A 43 -14.57 -9.15 10.11
CA LEU A 43 -14.34 -7.97 10.94
C LEU A 43 -13.11 -8.19 11.84
N ARG A 44 -12.22 -7.20 11.95
CA ARG A 44 -11.01 -7.36 12.77
C ARG A 44 -11.36 -7.53 14.25
N LEU A 45 -10.60 -8.39 14.95
CA LEU A 45 -10.79 -8.69 16.39
C LEU A 45 -10.75 -7.43 17.28
N ASP A 46 -9.93 -6.44 16.95
CA ASP A 46 -9.83 -5.19 17.71
C ASP A 46 -11.05 -4.27 17.58
N LEU A 47 -11.92 -4.53 16.59
CA LEU A 47 -13.13 -3.74 16.30
C LEU A 47 -14.43 -4.50 16.62
N GLN A 48 -14.33 -5.75 17.04
CA GLN A 48 -15.47 -6.62 17.34
C GLN A 48 -16.32 -6.10 18.52
N ASN A 49 -15.70 -5.39 19.46
CA ASN A 49 -16.38 -4.82 20.62
C ASN A 49 -16.89 -3.39 20.42
N ASP A 50 -16.72 -2.81 19.23
CA ASP A 50 -17.25 -1.49 18.87
C ASP A 50 -18.64 -1.64 18.23
N PRO A 51 -19.73 -1.30 18.94
CA PRO A 51 -21.09 -1.48 18.43
C PRO A 51 -21.36 -0.67 17.16
N ASP A 52 -20.72 0.48 16.99
CA ASP A 52 -20.91 1.33 15.81
C ASP A 52 -20.24 0.71 14.59
N THR A 53 -19.04 0.14 14.76
CA THR A 53 -18.34 -0.56 13.68
C THR A 53 -19.05 -1.85 13.28
N VAL A 54 -19.54 -2.64 14.24
CA VAL A 54 -20.35 -3.84 13.95
C VAL A 54 -21.62 -3.49 13.19
N ARG A 55 -22.36 -2.45 13.62
CA ARG A 55 -23.56 -1.98 12.91
C ARG A 55 -23.26 -1.50 11.50
N ARG A 56 -22.11 -0.85 11.28
CA ARG A 56 -21.67 -0.46 9.93
C ARG A 56 -21.43 -1.69 9.06
N PHE A 57 -20.70 -2.68 9.57
CA PHE A 57 -20.41 -3.91 8.84
C PHE A 57 -21.68 -4.63 8.39
N GLN A 58 -22.66 -4.77 9.30
CA GLN A 58 -23.95 -5.40 9.00
C GLN A 58 -24.79 -4.60 7.99
N ARG A 59 -24.79 -3.27 8.08
CA ARG A 59 -25.51 -2.41 7.11
C ARG A 59 -24.92 -2.48 5.71
N GLU A 60 -23.59 -2.56 5.61
CA GLU A 60 -22.87 -2.74 4.35
C GLU A 60 -23.24 -4.06 3.66
N ALA A 61 -23.23 -5.14 4.44
CA ALA A 61 -23.64 -6.45 3.97
C ALA A 61 -25.10 -6.47 3.50
N MET A 62 -26.02 -5.92 4.30
CA MET A 62 -27.45 -5.94 3.97
C MET A 62 -27.77 -5.20 2.68
N ALA A 63 -27.33 -3.96 2.51
CA ALA A 63 -27.73 -3.23 1.31
C ALA A 63 -26.98 -3.68 0.05
N THR A 64 -25.76 -4.23 0.17
CA THR A 64 -25.12 -4.88 -0.99
C THR A 64 -25.81 -6.20 -1.36
N SER A 65 -26.41 -6.92 -0.40
CA SER A 65 -27.12 -8.18 -0.69
C SER A 65 -28.40 -8.00 -1.52
N GLU A 66 -28.95 -6.79 -1.58
CA GLU A 66 -30.09 -6.45 -2.43
C GLU A 66 -29.69 -6.25 -3.90
N LEU A 67 -28.39 -6.12 -4.19
CA LEU A 67 -27.88 -5.84 -5.53
C LEU A 67 -27.51 -7.14 -6.25
N VAL A 68 -28.19 -7.39 -7.38
CA VAL A 68 -27.88 -8.49 -8.29
C VAL A 68 -27.52 -7.92 -9.66
N HIS A 69 -26.24 -7.99 -10.02
CA HIS A 69 -25.74 -7.49 -11.31
C HIS A 69 -24.44 -8.22 -11.69
N PRO A 70 -24.20 -8.56 -12.98
CA PRO A 70 -22.98 -9.27 -13.40
C PRO A 70 -21.67 -8.57 -13.02
N ASN A 71 -21.67 -7.23 -13.02
CA ASN A 71 -20.53 -6.38 -12.66
C ASN A 71 -20.54 -5.90 -11.19
N ILE A 72 -21.32 -6.53 -10.31
CA ILE A 72 -21.28 -6.32 -8.85
C ILE A 72 -20.90 -7.65 -8.20
N VAL A 73 -19.95 -7.63 -7.26
CA VAL A 73 -19.57 -8.81 -6.49
C VAL A 73 -20.77 -9.27 -5.65
N SER A 74 -21.22 -10.50 -5.89
CA SER A 74 -22.40 -11.04 -5.21
C SER A 74 -22.10 -11.42 -3.77
N ILE A 75 -23.02 -11.12 -2.85
CA ILE A 75 -22.98 -11.61 -1.47
C ILE A 75 -23.76 -12.92 -1.39
N TYR A 76 -23.15 -13.94 -0.78
CA TYR A 76 -23.76 -15.25 -0.62
C TYR A 76 -24.32 -15.49 0.77
N ASP A 77 -23.65 -14.99 1.81
CA ASP A 77 -23.99 -15.32 3.19
C ASP A 77 -23.44 -14.27 4.17
N VAL A 78 -24.09 -14.12 5.32
CA VAL A 78 -23.65 -13.26 6.42
C VAL A 78 -23.73 -14.07 7.71
N GLY A 79 -22.67 -14.08 8.50
CA GLY A 79 -22.62 -14.91 9.70
C GLY A 79 -21.77 -14.34 10.82
N GLU A 80 -21.84 -15.03 11.95
CA GLU A 80 -21.05 -14.76 13.14
C GLU A 80 -20.45 -16.07 13.65
N SER A 81 -19.14 -16.09 13.89
CA SER A 81 -18.40 -17.24 14.42
C SER A 81 -17.52 -16.79 15.57
N GLN A 82 -17.65 -17.39 16.75
CA GLN A 82 -16.89 -17.03 17.96
C GLN A 82 -16.99 -15.51 18.29
N GLY A 83 -18.17 -14.93 18.07
CA GLY A 83 -18.43 -13.51 18.24
C GLY A 83 -17.97 -12.62 17.07
N GLN A 84 -17.23 -13.17 16.11
CA GLN A 84 -16.63 -12.42 15.02
C GLN A 84 -17.56 -12.44 13.80
N GLN A 85 -17.97 -11.25 13.36
CA GLN A 85 -18.84 -11.09 12.19
C GLN A 85 -18.04 -11.33 10.91
N PHE A 86 -18.65 -12.06 9.96
CA PHE A 86 -18.07 -12.29 8.65
C PHE A 86 -19.14 -12.21 7.54
N LEU A 87 -18.66 -11.90 6.34
CA LEU A 87 -19.43 -11.78 5.11
C LEU A 87 -18.81 -12.69 4.07
N VAL A 88 -19.62 -13.53 3.43
CA VAL A 88 -19.19 -14.42 2.35
C VAL A 88 -19.66 -13.84 1.02
N MET A 89 -18.72 -13.67 0.11
CA MET A 89 -18.94 -13.05 -1.19
C MET A 89 -18.29 -13.87 -2.32
N GLU A 90 -18.71 -13.57 -3.54
CA GLU A 90 -18.13 -14.11 -4.76
C GLU A 90 -16.62 -13.91 -4.78
N TYR A 91 -15.87 -14.99 -5.03
CA TYR A 91 -14.44 -14.88 -5.28
C TYR A 91 -14.18 -14.58 -6.76
N VAL A 92 -13.83 -13.32 -7.05
CA VAL A 92 -13.37 -12.92 -8.38
C VAL A 92 -11.87 -13.24 -8.49
N LYS A 93 -11.53 -14.18 -9.39
CA LYS A 93 -10.14 -14.51 -9.70
C LYS A 93 -9.55 -13.37 -10.51
N GLY A 94 -8.41 -12.81 -10.12
CA GLY A 94 -7.77 -11.70 -10.85
C GLY A 94 -7.18 -10.66 -9.91
N SER A 95 -6.95 -9.45 -10.44
CA SER A 95 -6.40 -8.31 -9.69
C SER A 95 -7.41 -7.16 -9.65
N ASP A 96 -7.14 -6.15 -8.82
CA ASP A 96 -7.89 -4.90 -8.91
C ASP A 96 -7.49 -4.05 -10.13
N LEU A 97 -8.32 -3.07 -10.48
CA LEU A 97 -8.14 -2.18 -11.62
C LEU A 97 -6.88 -1.31 -11.47
N LYS A 98 -6.44 -1.00 -10.24
CA LYS A 98 -5.19 -0.23 -10.03
C LYS A 98 -4.00 -1.04 -10.54
N HIS A 99 -3.92 -2.30 -10.13
CA HIS A 99 -2.88 -3.22 -10.61
C HIS A 99 -3.00 -3.44 -12.12
N TYR A 100 -4.23 -3.60 -12.64
CA TYR A 100 -4.45 -3.76 -14.08
C TYR A 100 -3.93 -2.56 -14.89
N ILE A 101 -4.19 -1.33 -14.44
CA ILE A 101 -3.68 -0.11 -15.07
C ILE A 101 -2.15 -0.13 -15.07
N VAL A 102 -1.51 -0.42 -13.94
CA VAL A 102 -0.03 -0.44 -13.86
C VAL A 102 0.59 -1.47 -14.80
N GLU A 103 -0.02 -2.64 -14.96
CA GLU A 103 0.52 -3.74 -15.77
C GLU A 103 0.26 -3.56 -17.28
N HIS A 104 -0.89 -3.01 -17.66
CA HIS A 104 -1.37 -2.98 -19.05
C HIS A 104 -1.33 -1.59 -19.70
N PHE A 105 -0.84 -0.56 -19.00
CA PHE A 105 -0.74 0.78 -19.57
C PHE A 105 0.32 0.87 -20.68
N PRO A 106 0.03 1.51 -21.83
CA PRO A 106 -1.22 2.20 -22.19
C PRO A 106 -2.35 1.23 -22.59
N ILE A 107 -3.54 1.45 -22.03
CA ILE A 107 -4.73 0.62 -22.31
C ILE A 107 -5.39 1.08 -23.62
N PRO A 108 -5.73 0.18 -24.56
CA PRO A 108 -6.47 0.55 -25.77
C PRO A 108 -7.79 1.26 -25.45
N TYR A 109 -8.11 2.37 -26.12
CA TYR A 109 -9.28 3.18 -25.79
C TYR A 109 -10.60 2.40 -25.84
N GLN A 110 -10.75 1.48 -26.79
CA GLN A 110 -11.93 0.60 -26.85
C GLN A 110 -12.08 -0.20 -25.56
N ARG A 111 -10.97 -0.74 -25.04
CA ARG A 111 -10.97 -1.50 -23.79
C ARG A 111 -11.31 -0.62 -22.59
N VAL A 112 -10.83 0.62 -22.57
CA VAL A 112 -11.21 1.61 -21.54
C VAL A 112 -12.72 1.85 -21.55
N VAL A 113 -13.30 2.08 -22.74
CA VAL A 113 -14.75 2.27 -22.91
C VAL A 113 -15.53 1.04 -22.43
N ASP A 114 -15.15 -0.16 -22.89
CA ASP A 114 -15.83 -1.41 -22.52
C ASP A 114 -15.85 -1.64 -20.99
N MET A 115 -14.71 -1.42 -20.33
CA MET A 115 -14.60 -1.57 -18.87
C MET A 115 -15.44 -0.51 -18.14
N MET A 116 -15.42 0.74 -18.60
CA MET A 116 -16.20 1.82 -18.00
C MET A 116 -17.70 1.64 -18.22
N GLU A 117 -18.15 1.10 -19.36
CA GLU A 117 -19.55 0.74 -19.58
C GLU A 117 -20.03 -0.29 -18.56
N GLN A 118 -19.22 -1.33 -18.28
CA GLN A 118 -19.51 -2.34 -17.26
C GLN A 118 -19.61 -1.72 -15.85
N ILE A 119 -18.67 -0.85 -15.50
CA ILE A 119 -18.65 -0.15 -14.21
C ILE A 119 -19.87 0.77 -14.08
N LEU A 120 -20.19 1.55 -15.12
CA LEU A 120 -21.33 2.47 -15.13
C LEU A 120 -22.66 1.73 -15.02
N SER A 121 -22.81 0.57 -15.68
CA SER A 121 -24.01 -0.28 -15.55
C SER A 121 -24.22 -0.78 -14.11
N ALA A 122 -23.13 -1.21 -13.45
CA ALA A 122 -23.18 -1.60 -12.04
C ALA A 122 -23.56 -0.43 -11.12
N VAL A 123 -22.93 0.73 -11.30
CA VAL A 123 -23.22 1.92 -10.48
C VAL A 123 -24.66 2.41 -10.69
N GLN A 124 -25.16 2.39 -11.92
CA GLN A 124 -26.55 2.72 -12.22
C GLN A 124 -27.52 1.80 -11.46
N THR A 125 -27.27 0.49 -11.50
CA THR A 125 -28.09 -0.50 -10.77
C THR A 125 -28.10 -0.21 -9.27
N ALA A 126 -26.96 0.14 -8.68
CA ALA A 126 -26.90 0.54 -7.27
C ALA A 126 -27.68 1.84 -6.99
N HIS A 127 -27.55 2.84 -7.87
CA HIS A 127 -28.25 4.12 -7.75
C HIS A 127 -29.77 3.97 -7.84
N ASP A 128 -30.27 3.04 -8.65
CA ASP A 128 -31.70 2.72 -8.77
C ASP A 128 -32.27 2.12 -7.47
N HIS A 129 -31.44 1.38 -6.72
CA HIS A 129 -31.75 0.88 -5.38
C HIS A 129 -31.47 1.91 -4.26
N ASN A 130 -31.20 3.17 -4.62
CA ASN A 130 -30.83 4.26 -3.69
C ASN A 130 -29.54 4.00 -2.89
N ILE A 131 -28.67 3.13 -3.39
CA ILE A 131 -27.35 2.86 -2.81
C ILE A 131 -26.32 3.71 -3.54
N ILE A 132 -25.56 4.49 -2.78
CA ILE A 132 -24.45 5.31 -3.28
C ILE A 132 -23.17 4.62 -2.80
N HIS A 133 -22.18 4.45 -3.67
CA HIS A 133 -20.96 3.70 -3.36
C HIS A 133 -20.00 4.48 -2.44
N ARG A 134 -19.80 5.79 -2.70
CA ARG A 134 -19.06 6.77 -1.87
C ARG A 134 -17.54 6.66 -1.84
N ASP A 135 -16.98 5.47 -2.07
CA ASP A 135 -15.52 5.22 -2.11
C ASP A 135 -15.11 4.54 -3.44
N LEU A 136 -15.67 5.00 -4.57
CA LEU A 136 -15.29 4.45 -5.88
C LEU A 136 -13.82 4.79 -6.18
N LYS A 137 -13.04 3.74 -6.42
CA LYS A 137 -11.62 3.82 -6.76
C LYS A 137 -11.20 2.52 -7.47
N PRO A 138 -10.10 2.51 -8.23
CA PRO A 138 -9.65 1.34 -8.96
C PRO A 138 -9.38 0.11 -8.07
N GLN A 139 -8.99 0.31 -6.79
CA GLN A 139 -8.77 -0.80 -5.86
C GLN A 139 -10.06 -1.54 -5.48
N ASN A 140 -11.23 -0.91 -5.62
CA ASN A 140 -12.54 -1.51 -5.35
C ASN A 140 -13.21 -2.06 -6.62
N ILE A 141 -12.47 -2.15 -7.73
CA ILE A 141 -12.94 -2.69 -9.00
C ILE A 141 -12.04 -3.87 -9.34
N LEU A 142 -12.57 -5.08 -9.31
CA LEU A 142 -11.85 -6.31 -9.61
C LEU A 142 -11.97 -6.64 -11.10
N ILE A 143 -10.88 -7.04 -11.71
CA ILE A 143 -10.79 -7.44 -13.11
C ILE A 143 -10.53 -8.95 -13.17
N ASP A 144 -11.46 -9.69 -13.78
CA ASP A 144 -11.30 -11.14 -13.96
C ASP A 144 -10.36 -11.48 -15.14
N PRO A 145 -9.98 -12.76 -15.38
CA PRO A 145 -9.04 -13.11 -16.45
C PRO A 145 -9.63 -12.94 -17.85
N ASP A 146 -10.96 -12.93 -17.97
CA ASP A 146 -11.69 -12.57 -19.20
C ASP A 146 -11.72 -11.03 -19.40
N GLY A 147 -11.31 -10.32 -18.34
CA GLY A 147 -11.22 -8.89 -18.16
C GLY A 147 -12.56 -8.17 -18.11
N ASN A 148 -13.54 -8.81 -17.49
CA ASN A 148 -14.74 -8.15 -17.00
C ASN A 148 -14.44 -7.44 -15.68
N ALA A 149 -15.04 -6.27 -15.49
CA ALA A 149 -14.95 -5.49 -14.27
C ALA A 149 -16.09 -5.86 -13.31
N LYS A 150 -15.78 -6.01 -12.02
CA LYS A 150 -16.74 -6.23 -10.94
C LYS A 150 -16.46 -5.30 -9.77
N ILE A 151 -17.47 -4.56 -9.34
CA ILE A 151 -17.36 -3.61 -8.21
C ILE A 151 -17.54 -4.37 -6.88
N THR A 152 -16.66 -4.09 -5.93
CA THR A 152 -16.71 -4.58 -4.54
C THR A 152 -16.84 -3.41 -3.56
N ASP A 153 -17.18 -3.71 -2.31
CA ASP A 153 -17.12 -2.77 -1.17
C ASP A 153 -17.96 -1.50 -1.35
N PHE A 154 -19.27 -1.67 -1.60
CA PHE A 154 -20.23 -0.57 -1.58
C PHE A 154 -20.22 0.08 -0.18
N GLY A 155 -19.68 1.28 -0.08
CA GLY A 155 -19.41 1.96 1.20
C GLY A 155 -20.68 2.45 1.90
N ILE A 156 -21.38 1.58 2.63
CA ILE A 156 -22.60 1.96 3.36
C ILE A 156 -22.25 2.31 4.81
N ALA A 157 -21.88 3.57 5.04
CA ALA A 157 -21.80 4.13 6.37
C ALA A 157 -22.69 5.39 6.47
N VAL A 158 -23.93 5.25 6.96
CA VAL A 158 -24.62 6.37 7.60
C VAL A 158 -24.75 6.06 9.09
N ALA A 159 -23.85 6.62 9.87
CA ALA A 159 -24.13 7.08 11.22
C ALA A 159 -23.34 8.37 11.44
N LEU A 160 -24.10 9.46 11.53
CA LEU A 160 -23.68 10.81 11.85
C LEU A 160 -22.74 10.80 13.05
N SER A 161 -21.48 11.16 12.84
CA SER A 161 -20.66 11.74 13.88
C SER A 161 -19.82 12.82 13.23
N GLU A 162 -19.96 14.06 13.73
CA GLU A 162 -19.41 15.30 13.20
C GLU A 162 -17.86 15.36 13.13
N ASN A 163 -17.17 14.22 13.30
CA ASN A 163 -15.71 14.08 13.31
C ASN A 163 -15.16 13.06 12.28
N SER A 164 -15.96 12.61 11.30
CA SER A 164 -15.54 11.58 10.34
C SER A 164 -14.43 12.00 9.35
N MET A 165 -14.02 13.28 9.35
CA MET A 165 -12.91 13.77 8.52
C MET A 165 -11.52 13.62 9.19
N THR A 166 -11.43 13.16 10.44
CA THR A 166 -10.13 12.97 11.11
C THR A 166 -9.86 11.50 11.45
N MET A 167 -9.58 10.69 10.43
CA MET A 167 -8.96 9.35 10.59
C MET A 167 -7.75 9.24 9.65
N THR A 168 -6.62 9.76 10.11
CA THR A 168 -5.44 10.12 9.31
C THR A 168 -4.54 8.97 8.83
N ASN A 169 -4.90 7.69 8.95
CA ASN A 169 -3.99 6.59 8.55
C ASN A 169 -4.58 5.50 7.64
N SER A 170 -5.89 5.52 7.31
CA SER A 170 -6.49 4.58 6.34
C SER A 170 -6.88 5.26 5.01
N LEU A 171 -6.71 6.58 4.91
CA LEU A 171 -7.20 7.42 3.82
C LEU A 171 -6.16 7.74 2.74
N LEU A 172 -4.93 7.20 2.83
CA LEU A 172 -3.86 7.60 1.91
C LEU A 172 -4.17 7.26 0.44
N GLY A 173 -5.00 6.24 0.17
CA GLY A 173 -5.42 5.86 -1.18
C GLY A 173 -6.75 6.48 -1.67
N SER A 174 -7.69 6.79 -0.77
CA SER A 174 -9.05 7.24 -1.17
C SER A 174 -9.14 8.72 -1.53
N VAL A 175 -8.16 9.54 -1.14
CA VAL A 175 -8.23 11.00 -1.34
C VAL A 175 -8.09 11.43 -2.80
N HIS A 176 -7.50 10.60 -3.65
CA HIS A 176 -7.28 10.89 -5.07
C HIS A 176 -8.54 10.80 -5.93
N TYR A 177 -9.61 10.19 -5.42
CA TYR A 177 -10.89 10.03 -6.14
C TYR A 177 -12.03 10.82 -5.47
N LEU A 178 -11.68 11.67 -4.51
CA LEU A 178 -12.64 12.39 -3.68
C LEU A 178 -13.36 13.48 -4.49
N SER A 179 -14.70 13.51 -4.40
CA SER A 179 -15.47 14.59 -5.03
C SER A 179 -15.29 15.94 -4.30
N PRO A 180 -15.44 17.08 -5.00
CA PRO A 180 -15.34 18.42 -4.41
C PRO A 180 -16.25 18.63 -3.20
N GLU A 181 -17.48 18.11 -3.25
CA GLU A 181 -18.43 18.18 -2.15
C GLU A 181 -18.01 17.32 -0.94
N GLN A 182 -17.44 16.14 -1.17
CA GLN A 182 -16.87 15.31 -0.09
C GLN A 182 -15.62 15.97 0.51
N ALA A 183 -14.80 16.64 -0.29
CA ALA A 183 -13.66 17.44 0.19
C ALA A 183 -14.09 18.59 1.11
N ARG A 184 -15.30 19.15 0.90
CA ARG A 184 -15.93 20.15 1.80
C ARG A 184 -16.59 19.53 3.04
N GLY A 185 -16.64 18.20 3.14
CA GLY A 185 -17.37 17.49 4.20
C GLY A 185 -18.89 17.43 3.98
N SER A 186 -19.38 17.73 2.78
CA SER A 186 -20.78 17.50 2.42
C SER A 186 -21.05 16.01 2.21
N MET A 187 -22.31 15.60 2.36
CA MET A 187 -22.70 14.19 2.17
C MET A 187 -22.50 13.77 0.70
N PRO A 188 -21.91 12.59 0.45
CA PRO A 188 -21.81 12.04 -0.91
C PRO A 188 -23.20 11.84 -1.52
N THR A 189 -23.33 12.14 -2.80
CA THR A 189 -24.55 11.96 -3.60
C THR A 189 -24.26 11.03 -4.78
N ARG A 190 -25.28 10.70 -5.58
CA ARG A 190 -25.08 9.99 -6.86
C ARG A 190 -24.09 10.72 -7.77
N GLN A 191 -24.07 12.06 -7.70
CA GLN A 191 -23.14 12.90 -8.45
C GLN A 191 -21.69 12.80 -7.97
N SER A 192 -21.49 12.43 -6.71
CA SER A 192 -20.16 12.20 -6.14
C SER A 192 -19.53 10.94 -6.72
N ASP A 193 -20.32 9.88 -6.91
CA ASP A 193 -19.87 8.65 -7.59
C ASP A 193 -19.50 8.94 -9.06
N ILE A 194 -20.30 9.73 -9.77
CA ILE A 194 -20.03 10.15 -11.17
C ILE A 194 -18.71 10.92 -11.27
N TYR A 195 -18.42 11.78 -10.29
CA TYR A 195 -17.13 12.47 -10.24
C TYR A 195 -15.96 11.49 -10.09
N ALA A 196 -16.06 10.55 -9.14
CA ALA A 196 -15.03 9.54 -8.92
C ALA A 196 -14.81 8.67 -10.17
N LEU A 197 -15.88 8.29 -10.87
CA LEU A 197 -15.82 7.59 -12.16
C LEU A 197 -15.10 8.41 -13.25
N GLY A 198 -15.28 9.73 -13.27
CA GLY A 198 -14.53 10.63 -14.14
C GLY A 198 -13.03 10.64 -13.84
N ILE A 199 -12.64 10.55 -12.57
CA ILE A 199 -11.23 10.43 -12.16
C ILE A 199 -10.66 9.06 -12.54
N ILE A 200 -11.42 7.98 -12.35
CA ILE A 200 -11.02 6.64 -12.79
C ILE A 200 -10.80 6.60 -14.30
N LEU A 201 -11.73 7.20 -15.08
CA LEU A 201 -11.59 7.31 -16.53
C LEU A 201 -10.34 8.13 -16.92
N PHE A 202 -10.07 9.24 -16.23
CA PHE A 202 -8.83 10.01 -16.45
C PHE A 202 -7.60 9.12 -16.25
N GLU A 203 -7.53 8.40 -15.13
CA GLU A 203 -6.39 7.56 -14.80
C GLU A 203 -6.21 6.37 -15.75
N MET A 204 -7.29 5.76 -16.23
CA MET A 204 -7.20 4.71 -17.26
C MET A 204 -6.61 5.22 -18.59
N LEU A 205 -6.81 6.51 -18.89
CA LEU A 205 -6.32 7.15 -20.12
C LEU A 205 -4.88 7.66 -20.01
N THR A 206 -4.46 8.11 -18.81
CA THR A 206 -3.15 8.76 -18.60
C THR A 206 -2.16 7.91 -17.80
N GLY A 207 -2.64 6.86 -17.13
CA GLY A 207 -1.84 6.00 -16.24
C GLY A 207 -1.57 6.61 -14.86
N SER A 208 -1.98 7.86 -14.63
CA SER A 208 -1.77 8.60 -13.39
C SER A 208 -3.01 9.41 -12.98
N VAL A 209 -3.14 9.70 -11.70
CA VAL A 209 -4.25 10.51 -11.17
C VAL A 209 -4.07 11.99 -11.55
N PRO A 210 -5.16 12.77 -11.69
CA PRO A 210 -5.06 14.16 -12.15
C PRO A 210 -4.41 15.10 -11.11
N PHE A 211 -4.51 14.76 -9.83
CA PHE A 211 -3.99 15.59 -8.74
C PHE A 211 -3.10 14.77 -7.80
N GLU A 212 -1.84 15.18 -7.73
CA GLU A 212 -0.84 14.68 -6.77
C GLU A 212 -0.48 15.76 -5.74
N GLY A 213 -0.01 15.34 -4.57
CA GLY A 213 0.50 16.24 -3.54
C GLY A 213 1.01 15.53 -2.31
N ASP A 214 1.85 16.22 -1.54
CA ASP A 214 2.53 15.66 -0.36
C ASP A 214 1.60 15.37 0.84
N SER A 215 0.34 15.80 0.75
CA SER A 215 -0.66 15.68 1.81
C SER A 215 -2.05 15.43 1.22
N ALA A 216 -2.81 14.57 1.89
CA ALA A 216 -4.23 14.35 1.63
C ALA A 216 -5.06 15.64 1.55
N VAL A 217 -4.73 16.63 2.39
CA VAL A 217 -5.42 17.93 2.40
C VAL A 217 -5.10 18.71 1.14
N THR A 218 -3.85 18.64 0.65
CA THR A 218 -3.45 19.30 -0.60
C THR A 218 -4.22 18.70 -1.77
N ILE A 219 -4.27 17.37 -1.87
CA ILE A 219 -5.01 16.67 -2.93
C ILE A 219 -6.50 17.03 -2.88
N ALA A 220 -7.11 17.02 -1.69
CA ALA A 220 -8.51 17.42 -1.51
C ALA A 220 -8.76 18.89 -1.92
N LEU A 221 -7.82 19.79 -1.65
CA LEU A 221 -7.90 21.19 -2.07
C LEU A 221 -7.82 21.32 -3.60
N LYS A 222 -6.98 20.51 -4.26
CA LYS A 222 -6.91 20.45 -5.72
C LYS A 222 -8.21 19.96 -6.35
N HIS A 223 -8.82 18.91 -5.81
CA HIS A 223 -10.16 18.47 -6.24
C HIS A 223 -11.20 19.59 -6.09
N PHE A 224 -11.07 20.46 -5.10
CA PHE A 224 -11.97 21.58 -4.90
C PHE A 224 -11.69 22.77 -5.85
N GLN A 225 -10.44 23.15 -6.07
CA GLN A 225 -10.08 24.43 -6.70
C GLN A 225 -9.45 24.31 -8.09
N GLU A 226 -8.63 23.29 -8.33
CA GLU A 226 -7.87 23.17 -9.58
C GLU A 226 -8.74 22.54 -10.68
N GLU A 227 -8.68 23.07 -11.89
CA GLU A 227 -9.34 22.45 -13.05
C GLU A 227 -8.65 21.11 -13.40
N ILE A 228 -9.42 20.19 -13.98
CA ILE A 228 -8.89 18.88 -14.36
C ILE A 228 -7.94 19.06 -15.55
N PRO A 229 -6.72 18.49 -15.50
CA PRO A 229 -5.80 18.55 -16.62
C PRO A 229 -6.41 17.95 -17.90
N SER A 230 -5.96 18.43 -19.05
CA SER A 230 -6.37 17.87 -20.35
C SER A 230 -5.69 16.51 -20.56
N VAL A 231 -6.48 15.46 -20.78
CA VAL A 231 -5.94 14.14 -21.15
C VAL A 231 -5.27 14.19 -22.52
N ARG A 232 -5.72 15.09 -23.42
CA ARG A 232 -5.08 15.30 -24.73
C ARG A 232 -3.72 16.00 -24.65
N ALA A 233 -3.43 16.68 -23.55
CA ALA A 233 -2.08 17.19 -23.29
C ALA A 233 -1.10 16.05 -22.96
N PHE A 234 -1.60 14.92 -22.46
CA PHE A 234 -0.82 13.71 -22.22
C PHE A 234 -0.70 12.87 -23.50
N ASP A 235 -1.82 12.58 -24.16
CA ASP A 235 -1.84 11.86 -25.45
C ASP A 235 -2.76 12.57 -26.47
N PRO A 236 -2.18 13.24 -27.50
CA PRO A 236 -2.95 13.95 -28.51
C PRO A 236 -3.91 13.08 -29.34
N HIS A 237 -3.71 11.75 -29.36
CA HIS A 237 -4.55 10.80 -30.10
C HIS A 237 -5.88 10.51 -29.42
N ILE A 238 -6.03 10.88 -28.14
CA ILE A 238 -7.30 10.75 -27.43
C ILE A 238 -8.37 11.61 -28.14
N PRO A 239 -9.51 11.02 -28.57
CA PRO A 239 -10.59 11.77 -29.20
C PRO A 239 -11.16 12.84 -28.26
N GLN A 240 -11.51 14.01 -28.82
CA GLN A 240 -12.06 15.11 -28.02
C GLN A 240 -13.35 14.72 -27.28
N ALA A 241 -14.18 13.88 -27.90
CA ALA A 241 -15.39 13.37 -27.27
C ALA A 241 -15.10 12.58 -25.97
N LEU A 242 -14.01 11.80 -25.94
CA LEU A 242 -13.61 11.04 -24.76
C LEU A 242 -13.09 11.95 -23.64
N GLU A 243 -12.32 12.98 -24.00
CA GLU A 243 -11.90 14.03 -23.06
C GLU A 243 -13.10 14.83 -22.52
N ASN A 244 -14.10 15.12 -23.35
CA ASN A 244 -15.31 15.83 -22.95
C ASN A 244 -16.08 15.05 -21.88
N VAL A 245 -16.09 13.72 -21.96
CA VAL A 245 -16.69 12.87 -20.92
C VAL A 245 -15.99 13.06 -19.58
N VAL A 246 -14.66 13.09 -19.58
CA VAL A 246 -13.86 13.37 -18.37
C VAL A 246 -14.20 14.75 -17.80
N PHE A 247 -14.19 15.81 -18.61
CA PHE A 247 -14.49 17.16 -18.12
C PHE A 247 -15.89 17.31 -17.56
N LYS A 248 -16.89 16.71 -18.21
CA LYS A 248 -18.28 16.78 -17.75
C LYS A 248 -18.49 15.98 -16.48
N ALA A 249 -17.93 14.78 -16.36
CA ALA A 249 -18.01 13.98 -15.13
C ALA A 249 -17.30 14.67 -13.95
N THR A 250 -16.18 15.34 -14.22
CA THR A 250 -15.33 15.97 -13.19
C THR A 250 -15.61 17.46 -12.96
N ALA A 251 -16.77 17.96 -13.43
CA ALA A 251 -17.20 19.34 -13.18
C ALA A 251 -17.32 19.62 -11.67
N LYS A 252 -16.89 20.81 -11.23
CA LYS A 252 -16.85 21.13 -9.79
C LYS A 252 -18.24 21.24 -9.17
N ASN A 253 -19.17 21.89 -9.85
CA ASN A 253 -20.57 21.92 -9.45
C ASN A 253 -21.25 20.58 -9.85
N PRO A 254 -21.84 19.84 -8.89
CA PRO A 254 -22.61 18.62 -9.18
C PRO A 254 -23.72 18.80 -10.22
N ALA A 255 -24.30 20.00 -10.34
CA ALA A 255 -25.35 20.29 -11.32
C ALA A 255 -24.84 20.27 -12.78
N ASN A 256 -23.54 20.48 -13.00
CA ASN A 256 -22.92 20.49 -14.32
C ASN A 256 -22.39 19.12 -14.75
N ARG A 257 -22.57 18.09 -13.89
CA ARG A 257 -22.22 16.70 -14.16
C ARG A 257 -23.37 15.96 -14.85
N TYR A 258 -23.13 14.71 -15.22
CA TYR A 258 -24.18 13.83 -15.75
C TYR A 258 -25.28 13.60 -14.72
N THR A 259 -26.54 13.63 -15.13
CA THR A 259 -27.68 13.39 -14.21
C THR A 259 -27.70 11.98 -13.63
N SER A 260 -27.18 10.98 -14.35
CA SER A 260 -27.10 9.58 -13.96
C SER A 260 -25.86 8.89 -14.55
N ALA A 261 -25.51 7.70 -14.02
CA ALA A 261 -24.45 6.87 -14.58
C ALA A 261 -24.81 6.38 -15.99
N ASP A 262 -26.08 6.09 -16.26
CA ASP A 262 -26.59 5.75 -17.60
C ASP A 262 -26.40 6.88 -18.63
N ALA A 263 -26.62 8.14 -18.22
CA ALA A 263 -26.37 9.29 -19.07
C ALA A 263 -24.87 9.44 -19.43
N MET A 264 -23.99 9.14 -18.48
CA MET A 264 -22.54 9.09 -18.72
C MET A 264 -22.16 7.92 -19.64
N ALA A 265 -22.76 6.73 -19.46
CA ALA A 265 -22.52 5.56 -20.30
C ALA A 265 -22.95 5.80 -21.75
N SER A 266 -24.11 6.41 -21.96
CA SER A 266 -24.63 6.76 -23.28
C SER A 266 -23.71 7.74 -24.04
N ASP A 267 -23.14 8.72 -23.33
CA ASP A 267 -22.15 9.65 -23.90
C ASP A 267 -20.85 8.92 -24.26
N LEU A 268 -20.33 8.12 -23.32
CA LEU A 268 -19.09 7.36 -23.48
C LEU A 268 -19.13 6.35 -24.63
N LYS A 269 -20.25 5.64 -24.80
CA LYS A 269 -20.46 4.65 -25.85
C LYS A 269 -20.26 5.19 -27.26
N THR A 270 -20.57 6.47 -27.46
CA THR A 270 -20.43 7.13 -28.77
C THR A 270 -19.12 7.92 -28.90
N ALA A 271 -18.30 7.99 -27.85
CA ALA A 271 -17.10 8.84 -27.80
C ALA A 271 -16.00 8.43 -28.80
N LEU A 272 -15.97 7.15 -29.22
CA LEU A 272 -15.03 6.65 -30.23
C LEU A 272 -15.61 6.67 -31.65
N SER A 273 -16.85 7.15 -31.83
CA SER A 273 -17.50 7.20 -33.14
C SER A 273 -16.83 8.22 -34.05
N PRO A 274 -16.55 7.86 -35.33
CA PRO A 274 -16.02 8.81 -36.31
C PRO A 274 -16.91 10.06 -36.49
N ALA A 275 -18.22 9.95 -36.23
CA ALA A 275 -19.16 11.07 -36.31
C ALA A 275 -18.86 12.19 -35.29
N ARG A 276 -18.16 11.89 -34.18
CA ARG A 276 -17.80 12.84 -33.11
C ARG A 276 -16.31 13.22 -33.14
N ALA A 277 -15.57 12.85 -34.18
CA ALA A 277 -14.12 13.07 -34.26
C ALA A 277 -13.72 14.57 -34.20
N HIS A 278 -14.59 15.48 -34.65
CA HIS A 278 -14.37 16.92 -34.68
C HIS A 278 -15.18 17.69 -33.62
N GLU A 279 -15.58 17.02 -32.55
CA GLU A 279 -16.29 17.67 -31.44
C GLU A 279 -15.43 18.78 -30.83
N ALA A 280 -16.05 19.91 -30.48
CA ALA A 280 -15.36 20.99 -29.78
C ALA A 280 -15.09 20.59 -28.32
N LYS A 281 -14.03 21.16 -27.73
CA LYS A 281 -13.73 20.94 -26.31
C LYS A 281 -14.90 21.44 -25.45
N TYR A 282 -15.38 20.58 -24.55
CA TYR A 282 -16.40 20.94 -23.56
C TYR A 282 -15.82 21.96 -22.57
N VAL A 283 -16.48 23.10 -22.46
CA VAL A 283 -16.18 24.13 -21.48
C VAL A 283 -17.25 24.07 -20.41
N VAL A 284 -16.85 23.73 -19.18
CA VAL A 284 -17.78 23.72 -18.04
C VAL A 284 -18.36 25.12 -17.88
N PRO A 285 -19.70 25.29 -17.83
CA PRO A 285 -20.31 26.57 -17.53
C PRO A 285 -19.76 27.08 -16.19
N LYS A 286 -19.17 28.28 -16.20
CA LYS A 286 -18.85 28.97 -14.95
C LYS A 286 -20.17 29.43 -14.35
N ASP A 287 -20.64 28.72 -13.34
CA ASP A 287 -21.70 29.25 -12.50
C ASP A 287 -21.11 30.44 -11.74
N ASP A 288 -21.64 31.63 -12.01
CA ASP A 288 -21.37 32.89 -11.29
C ASP A 288 -21.89 32.83 -9.83
N LEU A 289 -21.62 31.74 -9.10
CA LEU A 289 -22.10 31.50 -7.74
C LEU A 289 -21.11 31.96 -6.66
N ASP A 290 -19.89 32.40 -7.04
CA ASP A 290 -18.90 32.97 -6.12
C ASP A 290 -18.68 34.49 -6.28
N GLU A 291 -19.32 35.15 -7.24
CA GLU A 291 -19.47 36.60 -7.18
C GLU A 291 -20.65 36.95 -6.29
N THR A 292 -20.35 37.52 -5.13
CA THR A 292 -21.34 38.12 -4.22
C THR A 292 -22.09 39.22 -4.97
N ARG A 293 -23.18 38.87 -5.66
CA ARG A 293 -24.18 39.84 -6.09
C ARG A 293 -24.88 40.36 -4.84
N ILE A 294 -24.37 41.50 -4.37
CA ILE A 294 -25.04 42.37 -3.43
C ILE A 294 -26.41 42.68 -4.05
N MET A 295 -27.49 42.10 -3.50
CA MET A 295 -28.84 42.52 -3.85
C MET A 295 -28.96 44.02 -3.56
N PRO A 296 -29.30 44.88 -4.54
CA PRO A 296 -29.68 46.24 -4.23
C PRO A 296 -30.98 46.16 -3.43
N VAL A 297 -30.98 46.77 -2.25
CA VAL A 297 -32.20 47.07 -1.51
C VAL A 297 -33.07 47.90 -2.44
N ILE A 298 -34.22 47.35 -2.84
CA ILE A 298 -35.24 48.07 -3.61
C ILE A 298 -35.77 49.20 -2.71
N PRO A 299 -35.66 50.48 -3.11
CA PRO A 299 -36.23 51.58 -2.35
C PRO A 299 -37.76 51.59 -2.52
N ASN A 300 -38.45 51.90 -1.42
CA ASN A 300 -39.87 52.20 -1.36
C ASN A 300 -40.38 52.96 -2.60
N GLY A 301 -41.41 52.39 -3.24
CA GLY A 301 -42.20 53.04 -4.28
C GLY A 301 -43.71 52.90 -4.00
N PRO A 302 -44.54 53.83 -4.49
CA PRO A 302 -45.77 54.29 -3.84
C PRO A 302 -47.04 53.54 -4.29
N LYS A 303 -48.06 53.53 -3.43
CA LYS A 303 -49.43 53.07 -3.74
C LYS A 303 -50.19 54.05 -4.65
N PRO A 304 -50.88 53.56 -5.69
CA PRO A 304 -52.04 54.22 -6.31
C PRO A 304 -53.37 53.46 -6.06
N PRO A 305 -54.53 54.04 -6.46
CA PRO A 305 -55.87 53.81 -5.89
C PRO A 305 -56.88 53.06 -6.79
N HIS A 306 -58.04 52.68 -6.20
CA HIS A 306 -59.40 52.42 -6.77
C HIS A 306 -59.51 51.38 -7.94
N ASP A 307 -60.57 50.60 -8.17
CA ASP A 307 -61.97 50.57 -7.72
C ASP A 307 -62.63 49.20 -8.09
N GLU A 308 -63.87 49.00 -7.60
CA GLU A 308 -64.95 48.07 -8.08
C GLU A 308 -64.73 46.54 -7.96
N GLY A 309 -65.63 45.67 -7.50
CA GLY A 309 -67.07 45.60 -7.16
C GLY A 309 -67.38 44.10 -6.91
N GLY A 310 -68.44 43.59 -6.28
CA GLY A 310 -69.65 44.09 -5.65
C GLY A 310 -70.39 42.90 -4.98
N ASP A 311 -71.38 43.25 -4.15
CA ASP A 311 -72.57 42.51 -3.68
C ASP A 311 -72.41 41.20 -2.87
N ALA A 312 -73.17 40.89 -1.81
CA ALA A 312 -74.43 41.39 -1.24
C ALA A 312 -74.42 41.04 0.29
N ASP A 313 -75.29 41.44 1.21
CA ASP A 313 -76.56 42.16 1.26
C ASP A 313 -76.73 42.69 2.70
N SER A 314 -77.53 43.75 2.83
CA SER A 314 -77.94 44.48 4.05
C SER A 314 -79.14 43.76 4.75
N PRO A 315 -79.94 44.34 5.68
CA PRO A 315 -80.00 45.70 6.26
C PRO A 315 -80.22 45.67 7.80
N ALA A 316 -80.48 46.70 8.61
CA ALA A 316 -80.81 48.14 8.56
C ALA A 316 -80.39 48.69 9.96
N SER A 317 -80.00 49.93 10.25
CA SER A 317 -80.86 51.13 10.35
C SER A 317 -80.02 52.24 11.03
N GLN A 318 -80.02 53.47 10.52
CA GLN A 318 -79.70 54.72 11.26
C GLN A 318 -81.02 55.31 11.85
N PRO A 319 -81.13 56.50 12.53
CA PRO A 319 -80.16 57.58 12.78
C PRO A 319 -80.24 58.34 14.16
N SER A 320 -79.30 59.30 14.29
CA SER A 320 -79.09 60.52 15.12
C SER A 320 -80.32 61.30 15.72
N PRO A 321 -80.27 62.58 16.22
CA PRO A 321 -79.20 63.53 16.65
C PRO A 321 -79.56 64.38 17.92
N LYS A 322 -78.70 65.37 18.27
CA LYS A 322 -78.99 66.79 18.71
C LYS A 322 -78.02 67.24 19.82
N ALA A 323 -77.07 68.14 19.56
CA ALA A 323 -77.15 69.62 19.40
C ALA A 323 -76.85 70.39 20.71
N ARG A 324 -75.78 71.19 20.63
CA ARG A 324 -75.25 72.26 21.52
C ARG A 324 -76.31 73.37 21.79
N PRO A 325 -76.19 74.33 22.77
CA PRO A 325 -74.99 75.16 22.99
C PRO A 325 -74.70 75.83 24.38
N LYS A 326 -73.45 76.34 24.49
CA LYS A 326 -72.85 77.57 25.13
C LYS A 326 -73.67 78.35 26.20
N LYS A 327 -73.15 79.05 27.24
CA LYS A 327 -71.84 79.68 27.55
C LYS A 327 -71.83 80.20 29.03
N LYS A 328 -70.65 80.22 29.68
CA LYS A 328 -70.08 81.13 30.73
C LYS A 328 -70.99 81.86 31.76
N SER A 329 -70.64 81.75 33.06
CA SER A 329 -70.16 82.87 33.92
C SER A 329 -69.50 82.34 35.22
N ARG A 330 -69.02 83.20 36.12
CA ARG A 330 -67.80 83.11 36.96
C ARG A 330 -68.04 82.81 38.44
N ARG A 331 -67.05 82.12 39.05
CA ARG A 331 -66.46 82.24 40.43
C ARG A 331 -67.41 81.88 41.61
N TRP A 332 -67.01 81.25 42.71
CA TRP A 332 -65.77 81.24 43.53
C TRP A 332 -65.66 79.89 44.30
N TRP A 333 -64.51 79.21 44.41
CA TRP A 333 -63.35 79.46 45.29
C TRP A 333 -63.42 78.88 46.73
N ILE A 334 -63.80 77.61 46.91
CA ILE A 334 -63.56 76.88 48.20
C ILE A 334 -62.98 75.45 48.04
N ILE A 335 -62.96 74.84 46.84
CA ILE A 335 -62.54 73.42 46.67
C ILE A 335 -61.00 73.25 46.49
N GLY A 336 -60.23 74.34 46.39
CA GLY A 336 -58.82 74.31 45.98
C GLY A 336 -57.82 73.70 46.96
N ILE A 337 -58.07 73.75 48.27
CA ILE A 337 -57.06 73.32 49.26
C ILE A 337 -57.11 71.79 49.49
N GLY A 338 -58.30 71.18 49.45
CA GLY A 338 -58.44 69.72 49.53
C GLY A 338 -57.90 69.00 48.28
N ILE A 339 -58.10 69.59 47.09
CA ILE A 339 -57.60 69.02 45.83
C ILE A 339 -56.07 69.18 45.74
N LEU A 340 -55.48 70.28 46.23
CA LEU A 340 -54.02 70.46 46.19
C LEU A 340 -53.29 69.49 47.12
N VAL A 341 -53.81 69.21 48.32
CA VAL A 341 -53.24 68.23 49.24
C VAL A 341 -53.43 66.80 48.71
N ALA A 342 -54.60 66.47 48.15
CA ALA A 342 -54.83 65.17 47.51
C ALA A 342 -53.97 64.98 46.26
N MET A 343 -53.73 66.05 45.48
CA MET A 343 -52.89 66.00 44.27
C MET A 343 -51.40 65.94 44.63
N LEU A 344 -50.95 66.61 45.70
CA LEU A 344 -49.59 66.45 46.24
C LEU A 344 -49.36 65.09 46.90
N LEU A 345 -50.38 64.51 47.56
CA LEU A 345 -50.32 63.12 48.06
C LEU A 345 -50.34 62.11 46.92
N MET A 346 -51.11 62.32 45.85
CA MET A 346 -51.11 61.47 44.65
C MET A 346 -49.83 61.61 43.83
N ILE A 347 -49.23 62.80 43.77
CA ILE A 347 -47.90 63.02 43.16
C ILE A 347 -46.80 62.42 44.04
N GLY A 348 -46.92 62.51 45.37
CA GLY A 348 -46.00 61.88 46.31
C GLY A 348 -46.06 60.34 46.29
N ILE A 349 -47.25 59.76 46.27
CA ILE A 349 -47.49 58.32 46.11
C ILE A 349 -47.11 57.86 44.70
N GLY A 350 -47.41 58.67 43.68
CA GLY A 350 -47.00 58.43 42.29
C GLY A 350 -45.50 58.49 42.08
N ALA A 351 -44.77 59.36 42.77
CA ALA A 351 -43.31 59.41 42.74
C ALA A 351 -42.66 58.25 43.51
N VAL A 352 -43.30 57.75 44.57
CA VAL A 352 -42.88 56.53 45.27
C VAL A 352 -43.14 55.26 44.43
N PHE A 353 -44.21 55.23 43.62
CA PHE A 353 -44.49 54.13 42.68
C PHE A 353 -43.71 54.24 41.35
N ALA A 354 -43.37 55.43 40.87
CA ALA A 354 -42.61 55.63 39.64
C ALA A 354 -41.11 55.29 39.77
N ASN A 355 -40.61 55.09 40.99
CA ASN A 355 -39.19 54.82 41.25
C ASN A 355 -38.88 53.37 41.66
N GLN A 356 -39.86 52.45 41.60
CA GLN A 356 -39.61 51.01 41.74
C GLN A 356 -39.23 50.43 40.38
N LYS A 357 -37.91 50.32 40.14
CA LYS A 357 -37.39 49.53 39.01
C LYS A 357 -37.91 48.11 39.12
N ARG A 358 -38.48 47.58 38.04
CA ARG A 358 -39.00 46.22 38.00
C ARG A 358 -37.86 45.23 38.16
N ASP A 359 -38.11 44.13 38.85
CA ASP A 359 -37.18 43.00 38.87
C ASP A 359 -37.37 42.19 37.58
N VAL A 360 -36.26 41.80 36.97
CA VAL A 360 -36.21 41.03 35.73
C VAL A 360 -35.26 39.86 35.91
N ASP A 361 -35.64 38.69 35.41
CA ASP A 361 -34.85 37.48 35.55
C ASP A 361 -33.68 37.45 34.56
N VAL A 362 -32.51 37.00 35.04
CA VAL A 362 -31.37 36.75 34.15
C VAL A 362 -31.68 35.54 33.24
N PRO A 363 -31.73 35.71 31.91
CA PRO A 363 -31.99 34.63 30.96
C PRO A 363 -30.87 33.59 30.95
N ASP A 364 -31.14 32.36 30.47
CA ASP A 364 -30.09 31.35 30.30
C ASP A 364 -29.22 31.69 29.09
N LEU A 365 -27.96 32.05 29.36
CA LEU A 365 -27.00 32.48 28.35
C LEU A 365 -26.03 31.37 27.93
N ARG A 366 -26.13 30.17 28.51
CA ARG A 366 -25.15 29.09 28.28
C ARG A 366 -25.18 28.61 26.84
N GLY A 367 -23.99 28.37 26.28
CA GLY A 367 -23.83 27.93 24.89
C GLY A 367 -24.10 29.01 23.84
N MET A 368 -24.53 30.21 24.25
CA MET A 368 -24.70 31.34 23.34
C MET A 368 -23.35 31.97 22.98
N THR A 369 -23.29 32.55 21.78
CA THR A 369 -22.23 33.48 21.39
C THR A 369 -22.36 34.81 22.16
N THR A 370 -21.30 35.61 22.21
CA THR A 370 -21.34 36.95 22.82
C THR A 370 -22.43 37.84 22.22
N THR A 371 -22.64 37.77 20.91
CA THR A 371 -23.68 38.52 20.19
C THR A 371 -25.09 38.09 20.58
N GLN A 372 -25.33 36.78 20.65
CA GLN A 372 -26.62 36.23 21.09
C GLN A 372 -26.89 36.55 22.55
N ALA A 373 -25.89 36.39 23.42
CA ALA A 373 -26.02 36.71 24.84
C ALA A 373 -26.31 38.19 25.09
N LYS A 374 -25.67 39.09 24.31
CA LYS A 374 -25.97 40.53 24.35
C LYS A 374 -27.40 40.84 23.93
N THR A 375 -27.90 40.17 22.89
CA THR A 375 -29.27 40.34 22.40
C THR A 375 -30.28 39.83 23.42
N ALA A 376 -30.03 38.67 24.03
CA ALA A 376 -30.87 38.09 25.07
C ALA A 376 -30.93 38.99 26.33
N LEU A 377 -29.77 39.51 26.77
CA LEU A 377 -29.70 40.42 27.91
C LEU A 377 -30.42 41.75 27.66
N THR A 378 -30.22 42.35 26.49
CA THR A 378 -30.91 43.61 26.13
C THR A 378 -32.42 43.42 25.97
N SER A 379 -32.86 42.30 25.43
CA SER A 379 -34.29 41.94 25.34
C SER A 379 -34.94 41.74 26.72
N ALA A 380 -34.14 41.31 27.71
CA ALA A 380 -34.54 41.20 29.11
C ALA A 380 -34.34 42.50 29.92
N GLY A 381 -34.04 43.64 29.28
CA GLY A 381 -33.83 44.90 30.00
C GLY A 381 -32.55 44.95 30.86
N LEU A 382 -31.59 44.05 30.61
CA LEU A 382 -30.30 43.95 31.31
C LEU A 382 -29.15 44.47 30.44
N LYS A 383 -28.03 44.82 31.08
CA LYS A 383 -26.81 45.32 30.40
C LYS A 383 -25.71 44.26 30.42
N VAL A 384 -24.94 44.18 29.34
CA VAL A 384 -23.74 43.34 29.31
C VAL A 384 -22.65 43.98 30.17
N GLY A 385 -22.11 43.21 31.12
CA GLY A 385 -21.01 43.59 31.99
C GLY A 385 -19.64 43.21 31.43
N SER A 386 -18.70 42.88 32.33
CA SER A 386 -17.35 42.44 31.95
C SER A 386 -17.32 40.98 31.48
N TYR A 387 -16.24 40.61 30.79
CA TYR A 387 -15.99 39.24 30.35
C TYR A 387 -14.93 38.58 31.25
N LYS A 388 -15.19 37.35 31.69
CA LYS A 388 -14.22 36.48 32.37
C LYS A 388 -13.98 35.23 31.55
N TYR A 389 -12.73 34.98 31.19
CA TYR A 389 -12.38 33.85 30.33
C TYR A 389 -11.82 32.67 31.14
N THR A 390 -12.41 31.49 31.01
CA THR A 390 -12.01 30.28 31.76
C THR A 390 -11.86 29.09 30.80
N TYR A 391 -10.90 28.19 31.04
CA TYR A 391 -10.81 26.95 30.27
C TYR A 391 -12.00 26.03 30.59
N SER A 392 -12.54 25.36 29.58
CA SER A 392 -13.64 24.41 29.75
C SER A 392 -13.45 23.22 28.82
N THR A 393 -13.66 22.02 29.36
CA THR A 393 -13.67 20.79 28.58
C THR A 393 -15.02 20.49 27.94
N LYS A 394 -16.09 21.17 28.39
CA LYS A 394 -17.47 20.91 27.98
C LYS A 394 -18.07 21.98 27.05
N VAL A 395 -17.53 23.20 27.08
CA VAL A 395 -18.09 24.35 26.35
C VAL A 395 -17.06 24.81 25.32
N SER A 396 -17.46 24.87 24.04
CA SER A 396 -16.60 25.31 22.94
C SER A 396 -16.09 26.73 23.16
N LYS A 397 -14.91 27.02 22.59
CA LYS A 397 -14.25 28.32 22.69
C LYS A 397 -15.20 29.46 22.28
N ASP A 398 -15.10 30.58 22.98
CA ASP A 398 -15.84 31.83 22.75
C ASP A 398 -17.37 31.74 22.99
N LEU A 399 -17.86 30.61 23.50
CA LEU A 399 -19.23 30.46 24.01
C LEU A 399 -19.30 30.76 25.51
N VAL A 400 -20.47 31.20 25.95
CA VAL A 400 -20.76 31.45 27.37
C VAL A 400 -20.87 30.13 28.13
N ILE A 401 -20.00 29.97 29.14
CA ILE A 401 -20.03 28.89 30.12
C ILE A 401 -21.14 29.14 31.15
N ASP A 402 -21.20 30.37 31.66
CA ASP A 402 -22.15 30.80 32.69
C ASP A 402 -22.18 32.34 32.76
N SER A 403 -23.06 32.88 33.61
CA SER A 403 -23.16 34.31 33.88
C SER A 403 -23.11 34.62 35.38
N ASP A 404 -22.76 35.86 35.71
CA ASP A 404 -22.82 36.40 37.06
C ASP A 404 -23.51 37.78 37.05
N PRO A 405 -24.73 37.91 37.60
CA PRO A 405 -25.49 36.91 38.35
C PRO A 405 -25.92 35.69 37.51
N LYS A 406 -26.16 34.56 38.19
CA LYS A 406 -26.55 33.29 37.55
C LYS A 406 -27.94 33.39 36.91
N ARG A 407 -28.21 32.50 35.94
CA ARG A 407 -29.54 32.35 35.33
C ARG A 407 -30.64 32.20 36.39
N GLN A 408 -31.84 32.69 36.06
CA GLN A 408 -33.05 32.63 36.92
C GLN A 408 -32.92 33.37 38.26
N VAL A 409 -31.90 34.20 38.43
CA VAL A 409 -31.83 35.17 39.53
C VAL A 409 -32.55 36.44 39.09
N SER A 410 -33.52 36.90 39.86
CA SER A 410 -34.19 38.18 39.64
C SER A 410 -33.29 39.34 40.06
N VAL A 411 -33.06 40.28 39.14
CA VAL A 411 -32.23 41.48 39.37
C VAL A 411 -32.99 42.72 38.90
N LYS A 412 -32.64 43.88 39.43
CA LYS A 412 -33.29 45.14 39.01
C LYS A 412 -33.04 45.41 37.54
N GLU A 413 -34.05 45.88 36.83
CA GLU A 413 -33.94 46.32 35.44
C GLU A 413 -32.77 47.30 35.25
N GLY A 414 -31.98 47.07 34.20
CA GLY A 414 -30.76 47.80 33.89
C GLY A 414 -29.50 47.32 34.62
N SER A 415 -29.58 46.26 35.42
CA SER A 415 -28.41 45.63 36.07
C SER A 415 -27.44 45.04 35.04
N THR A 416 -26.16 45.00 35.39
CA THR A 416 -25.10 44.45 34.54
C THR A 416 -24.87 42.96 34.83
N VAL A 417 -24.74 42.16 33.77
CA VAL A 417 -24.46 40.73 33.85
C VAL A 417 -23.07 40.44 33.27
N LYS A 418 -22.16 39.95 34.11
CA LYS A 418 -20.82 39.48 33.70
C LYS A 418 -20.95 38.14 32.97
N LEU A 419 -20.27 38.01 31.84
CA LEU A 419 -20.26 36.78 31.04
C LEU A 419 -18.99 35.99 31.30
N ILE A 420 -19.13 34.70 31.62
CA ILE A 420 -18.01 33.77 31.75
C ILE A 420 -17.88 33.01 30.43
N LEU A 421 -16.84 33.31 29.66
CA LEU A 421 -16.60 32.76 28.33
C LEU A 421 -15.58 31.61 28.38
N SER A 422 -15.75 30.64 27.50
CA SER A 422 -14.81 29.53 27.35
C SER A 422 -13.58 29.92 26.55
N ARG A 423 -12.39 29.61 27.09
CA ARG A 423 -11.12 29.61 26.34
C ARG A 423 -10.90 28.32 25.55
N GLY A 424 -11.86 27.40 25.57
CA GLY A 424 -11.69 26.03 25.08
C GLY A 424 -10.94 25.16 26.08
N GLN A 425 -10.49 23.99 25.61
CA GLN A 425 -9.72 23.04 26.42
C GLN A 425 -8.27 23.54 26.63
N PRO A 426 -7.65 23.25 27.79
CA PRO A 426 -6.26 23.61 28.03
C PRO A 426 -5.34 22.90 27.03
N GLN A 427 -4.40 23.66 26.45
CA GLN A 427 -3.43 23.16 25.48
C GLN A 427 -2.02 23.30 26.05
N PHE A 428 -1.14 22.37 25.68
CA PHE A 428 0.30 22.49 25.94
C PHE A 428 1.09 22.27 24.64
N THR A 429 2.32 22.77 24.61
CA THR A 429 3.20 22.65 23.44
C THR A 429 3.99 21.34 23.51
N LEU A 430 3.99 20.56 22.44
CA LEU A 430 4.83 19.36 22.34
C LEU A 430 6.29 19.74 22.09
N GLU A 431 7.19 19.05 22.77
CA GLU A 431 8.63 19.22 22.58
C GLU A 431 9.17 18.33 21.46
N ASN A 432 10.48 18.40 21.20
CA ASN A 432 11.17 17.47 20.32
C ASN A 432 11.71 16.30 21.16
N TYR A 433 11.18 15.11 20.91
CA TYR A 433 11.51 13.88 21.61
C TYR A 433 12.43 12.96 20.79
N VAL A 434 12.79 13.34 19.56
CA VAL A 434 13.74 12.56 18.74
C VAL A 434 15.11 12.50 19.44
N GLY A 435 15.69 11.30 19.49
CA GLY A 435 16.93 10.97 20.20
C GLY A 435 16.75 10.65 21.69
N GLN A 436 15.55 10.89 22.25
CA GLN A 436 15.28 10.58 23.65
C GLN A 436 14.89 9.12 23.87
N ASP A 437 14.91 8.69 25.13
CA ASP A 437 14.45 7.36 25.51
C ASP A 437 12.92 7.26 25.38
N TYR A 438 12.43 6.24 24.68
CA TYR A 438 10.99 6.07 24.47
C TYR A 438 10.24 5.87 25.79
N THR A 439 10.82 5.16 26.75
CA THR A 439 10.13 4.78 27.98
C THR A 439 9.88 5.98 28.88
N ASP A 440 10.88 6.86 29.00
CA ASP A 440 10.80 8.10 29.77
C ASP A 440 9.78 9.06 29.16
N VAL A 441 9.89 9.30 27.85
CA VAL A 441 8.99 10.20 27.11
C VAL A 441 7.55 9.71 27.15
N LYS A 442 7.33 8.39 27.01
CA LYS A 442 6.01 7.77 27.13
C LYS A 442 5.39 8.06 28.49
N SER A 443 6.14 7.82 29.57
CA SER A 443 5.69 8.05 30.94
C SER A 443 5.28 9.51 31.16
N ASP A 444 6.11 10.45 30.74
CA ASP A 444 5.85 11.88 30.96
C ASP A 444 4.67 12.43 30.15
N LEU A 445 4.48 11.96 28.93
CA LEU A 445 3.33 12.34 28.11
C LEU A 445 2.03 11.70 28.61
N GLN A 446 2.08 10.45 29.07
CA GLN A 446 0.92 9.78 29.66
C GLN A 446 0.46 10.44 30.97
N LYS A 447 1.39 10.90 31.84
CA LYS A 447 1.05 11.71 33.03
C LYS A 447 0.29 12.98 32.69
N ARG A 448 0.53 13.56 31.51
CA ARG A 448 -0.17 14.75 31.02
C ARG A 448 -1.54 14.43 30.39
N GLY A 449 -1.89 13.15 30.25
CA GLY A 449 -3.14 12.68 29.66
C GLY A 449 -3.06 12.38 28.15
N VAL A 450 -1.86 12.34 27.58
CA VAL A 450 -1.63 12.04 26.15
C VAL A 450 -1.59 10.53 25.93
N THR A 451 -2.24 10.04 24.89
CA THR A 451 -2.11 8.65 24.48
C THR A 451 -0.82 8.47 23.66
N VAL A 452 0.09 7.60 24.11
CA VAL A 452 1.38 7.35 23.43
C VAL A 452 1.39 5.97 22.80
N LYS A 453 1.67 5.89 21.49
CA LYS A 453 1.82 4.64 20.73
C LYS A 453 3.27 4.44 20.28
N GLU A 454 3.65 3.18 20.12
CA GLU A 454 4.97 2.76 19.65
C GLU A 454 4.87 2.19 18.23
N LYS A 455 5.85 2.51 17.38
CA LYS A 455 6.08 1.82 16.12
C LYS A 455 7.56 1.46 16.04
N GLN A 456 7.88 0.17 15.93
CA GLN A 456 9.27 -0.25 15.80
C GLN A 456 9.84 0.15 14.43
N VAL A 457 11.06 0.68 14.42
CA VAL A 457 11.79 1.10 13.24
C VAL A 457 13.16 0.41 13.27
N SER A 458 13.38 -0.51 12.34
CA SER A 458 14.67 -1.18 12.20
C SER A 458 15.71 -0.22 11.63
N THR A 459 16.70 0.16 12.43
CA THR A 459 17.79 1.05 12.02
C THR A 459 19.07 0.73 12.79
N ASN A 460 20.22 1.06 12.21
CA ASN A 460 21.53 1.03 12.86
C ASN A 460 22.02 2.43 13.28
N ASP A 461 21.25 3.48 12.97
CA ASP A 461 21.66 4.88 13.19
C ASP A 461 21.55 5.27 14.68
N GLU A 462 20.69 4.58 15.45
CA GLU A 462 20.41 4.88 16.85
C GLU A 462 20.39 3.59 17.69
N PRO A 463 20.87 3.62 18.96
CA PRO A 463 20.75 2.49 19.88
C PRO A 463 19.31 2.05 20.05
N SER A 464 19.06 0.75 20.25
CA SER A 464 17.70 0.21 20.45
C SER A 464 16.98 0.91 21.63
N GLY A 465 15.72 1.29 21.43
CA GLY A 465 14.89 1.95 22.45
C GLY A 465 14.85 3.48 22.37
N LYS A 466 15.52 4.09 21.39
CA LYS A 466 15.49 5.53 21.14
C LYS A 466 14.38 5.94 20.19
N ILE A 467 13.84 7.13 20.40
CA ILE A 467 12.84 7.71 19.49
C ILE A 467 13.56 8.22 18.24
N VAL A 468 13.28 7.62 17.09
CA VAL A 468 13.82 8.05 15.79
C VAL A 468 12.89 9.01 15.05
N SER A 469 11.59 8.98 15.39
CA SER A 469 10.61 9.88 14.80
C SER A 469 9.41 10.08 15.72
N GLN A 470 8.72 11.21 15.58
CA GLN A 470 7.48 11.51 16.28
C GLN A 470 6.40 11.93 15.29
N SER A 471 5.17 11.42 15.46
CA SER A 471 4.07 11.67 14.52
C SER A 471 3.56 13.13 14.51
N ILE A 472 3.82 13.87 15.58
CA ILE A 472 3.44 15.28 15.72
C ILE A 472 4.71 16.11 15.87
N LYS A 473 4.92 17.08 14.97
CA LYS A 473 6.10 17.96 15.01
C LYS A 473 6.18 18.73 16.33
N ALA A 474 7.41 18.91 16.81
CA ALA A 474 7.73 19.77 17.95
C ALA A 474 7.19 21.20 17.73
N GLY A 475 6.79 21.87 18.80
CA GLY A 475 6.22 23.21 18.78
C GLY A 475 4.71 23.27 18.55
N LYS A 476 4.04 22.15 18.22
CA LYS A 476 2.58 22.14 18.05
C LYS A 476 1.87 22.20 19.41
N LYS A 477 0.88 23.09 19.54
CA LYS A 477 -0.05 23.11 20.69
C LYS A 477 -1.10 22.03 20.54
N VAL A 478 -1.24 21.19 21.56
CA VAL A 478 -2.14 20.05 21.55
C VAL A 478 -2.96 19.96 22.84
N ILE A 479 -4.13 19.34 22.75
CA ILE A 479 -5.01 19.09 23.88
C ILE A 479 -4.75 17.65 24.33
N ALA A 480 -4.32 17.46 25.58
CA ALA A 480 -3.78 16.18 26.02
C ALA A 480 -4.73 14.99 25.81
N ASP A 481 -5.98 15.11 26.29
CA ASP A 481 -6.99 14.05 26.28
C ASP A 481 -7.45 13.61 24.86
N LYS A 482 -7.21 14.44 23.85
CA LYS A 482 -7.51 14.17 22.43
C LYS A 482 -6.29 13.84 21.59
N THR A 483 -5.10 13.88 22.20
CA THR A 483 -3.86 13.70 21.45
C THR A 483 -3.36 12.27 21.56
N THR A 484 -3.21 11.63 20.41
CA THR A 484 -2.42 10.40 20.29
C THR A 484 -1.12 10.71 19.54
N ILE A 485 0.02 10.51 20.19
CA ILE A 485 1.34 10.64 19.58
C ILE A 485 1.93 9.25 19.35
N THR A 486 2.42 9.00 18.15
CA THR A 486 3.12 7.75 17.82
C THR A 486 4.60 8.06 17.67
N PHE A 487 5.45 7.33 18.38
CA PHE A 487 6.89 7.39 18.23
C PHE A 487 7.40 6.22 17.40
N GLY A 488 8.25 6.51 16.42
CA GLY A 488 9.12 5.50 15.82
C GLY A 488 10.25 5.20 16.81
N VAL A 489 10.40 3.94 17.23
CA VAL A 489 11.41 3.51 18.20
C VAL A 489 12.41 2.60 17.51
N SER A 490 13.70 2.92 17.63
CA SER A 490 14.78 2.13 17.05
C SER A 490 14.78 0.71 17.62
N VAL A 491 14.83 -0.26 16.71
CA VAL A 491 15.12 -1.66 17.02
C VAL A 491 16.27 -2.12 16.13
N ALA A 492 17.10 -3.03 16.64
CA ALA A 492 18.20 -3.59 15.86
C ALA A 492 17.67 -4.29 14.60
N ILE A 493 18.36 -4.11 13.47
CA ILE A 493 18.05 -4.84 12.23
C ILE A 493 18.40 -6.31 12.46
N LYS A 494 17.39 -7.19 12.53
CA LYS A 494 17.60 -8.64 12.43
C LYS A 494 17.66 -9.00 10.94
N PRO A 495 18.80 -9.46 10.41
CA PRO A 495 18.87 -9.87 9.02
C PRO A 495 18.00 -11.12 8.80
N ASN A 496 17.30 -11.18 7.67
CA ASN A 496 16.54 -12.34 7.24
C ASN A 496 17.53 -13.43 6.76
N THR A 497 18.04 -14.23 7.70
CA THR A 497 18.98 -15.32 7.44
C THR A 497 18.33 -16.67 7.67
N PHE A 498 18.84 -17.70 6.98
CA PHE A 498 18.49 -19.10 7.18
C PHE A 498 19.75 -19.98 7.24
N ALA A 499 19.63 -21.17 7.84
CA ALA A 499 20.75 -22.10 7.93
C ALA A 499 20.99 -22.80 6.59
N LEU A 500 22.23 -22.72 6.08
CA LEU A 500 22.65 -23.38 4.85
C LEU A 500 22.55 -24.90 4.99
N ARG A 501 21.86 -25.56 4.06
CA ARG A 501 21.77 -27.03 4.01
C ARG A 501 23.12 -27.68 3.71
N ASP A 502 23.27 -28.94 4.11
CA ASP A 502 24.33 -29.81 3.61
C ASP A 502 24.01 -30.25 2.18
N LEU A 503 24.90 -29.88 1.26
CA LEU A 503 24.83 -30.10 -0.18
C LEU A 503 25.75 -31.24 -0.63
N THR A 504 26.44 -31.92 0.29
CA THR A 504 27.25 -33.10 -0.05
C THR A 504 26.38 -34.19 -0.69
N GLY A 505 26.87 -34.81 -1.76
CA GLY A 505 26.11 -35.82 -2.52
C GLY A 505 25.00 -35.25 -3.43
N TYR A 506 24.83 -33.92 -3.52
CA TYR A 506 23.87 -33.34 -4.46
C TYR A 506 24.39 -33.43 -5.90
N THR A 507 23.47 -33.56 -6.84
CA THR A 507 23.74 -33.38 -8.28
C THR A 507 23.69 -31.90 -8.65
N GLU A 508 24.26 -31.53 -9.81
CA GLU A 508 24.14 -30.16 -10.34
C GLU A 508 22.68 -29.69 -10.47
N LYS A 509 21.75 -30.58 -10.85
CA LYS A 509 20.32 -30.27 -10.90
C LYS A 509 19.78 -29.95 -9.50
N SER A 510 20.06 -30.80 -8.52
CA SER A 510 19.61 -30.60 -7.13
C SER A 510 20.17 -29.31 -6.52
N LEU A 511 21.41 -28.95 -6.86
CA LEU A 511 22.00 -27.66 -6.48
C LEU A 511 21.22 -26.48 -7.04
N ARG A 512 20.89 -26.51 -8.34
CA ARG A 512 20.09 -25.44 -8.99
C ARG A 512 18.69 -25.32 -8.40
N ASP A 513 18.04 -26.45 -8.15
CA ASP A 513 16.70 -26.48 -7.55
C ASP A 513 16.74 -25.83 -6.14
N TYR A 514 17.72 -26.19 -5.30
CA TYR A 514 17.92 -25.56 -4.00
C TYR A 514 18.28 -24.07 -4.10
N ALA A 515 19.18 -23.69 -5.02
CA ALA A 515 19.55 -22.30 -5.25
C ALA A 515 18.34 -21.42 -5.59
N ASN A 516 17.43 -21.94 -6.42
CA ASN A 516 16.20 -21.25 -6.79
C ASN A 516 15.18 -21.20 -5.64
N GLU A 517 15.07 -22.27 -4.85
CA GLU A 517 14.18 -22.34 -3.68
C GLU A 517 14.53 -21.28 -2.63
N VAL A 518 15.82 -21.11 -2.31
CA VAL A 518 16.29 -20.24 -1.23
C VAL A 518 16.96 -18.94 -1.70
N GLY A 519 17.03 -18.73 -3.01
CA GLY A 519 17.58 -17.53 -3.64
C GLY A 519 19.10 -17.36 -3.49
N LEU A 520 19.88 -18.44 -3.47
CA LEU A 520 21.35 -18.40 -3.37
C LEU A 520 22.02 -18.41 -4.75
N LYS A 521 23.26 -17.92 -4.82
CA LYS A 521 24.12 -18.08 -5.99
C LYS A 521 25.07 -19.25 -5.76
N ILE A 522 24.99 -20.28 -6.60
CA ILE A 522 25.91 -21.42 -6.50
C ILE A 522 26.98 -21.33 -7.57
N VAL A 523 28.24 -21.37 -7.16
CA VAL A 523 29.41 -21.42 -8.04
C VAL A 523 29.99 -22.82 -7.96
N ILE A 524 30.08 -23.50 -9.11
CA ILE A 524 30.53 -24.89 -9.19
C ILE A 524 31.98 -24.91 -9.65
N SER A 525 32.85 -25.56 -8.87
CA SER A 525 34.19 -25.96 -9.27
C SER A 525 34.27 -27.48 -9.39
N GLN A 526 35.30 -27.97 -10.05
CA GLN A 526 35.50 -29.40 -10.30
C GLN A 526 36.75 -29.87 -9.56
N ALA A 527 36.70 -31.07 -8.99
CA ALA A 527 37.85 -31.70 -8.34
C ALA A 527 37.81 -33.23 -8.48
N HIS A 528 38.95 -33.88 -8.33
CA HIS A 528 39.04 -35.34 -8.31
C HIS A 528 38.72 -35.90 -6.91
N SER A 529 38.10 -37.08 -6.88
CA SER A 529 37.78 -37.79 -5.64
C SER A 529 37.72 -39.29 -5.89
N ASP A 530 38.39 -40.06 -5.03
CA ASP A 530 38.37 -41.53 -5.05
C ASP A 530 37.14 -42.12 -4.33
N THR A 531 36.42 -41.29 -3.57
CA THR A 531 35.33 -41.72 -2.66
C THR A 531 33.96 -41.16 -3.01
N VAL A 532 33.90 -40.17 -3.90
CA VAL A 532 32.66 -39.50 -4.31
C VAL A 532 32.41 -39.73 -5.80
N ASP A 533 31.25 -40.28 -6.13
CA ASP A 533 30.84 -40.57 -7.50
C ASP A 533 30.90 -39.32 -8.40
N THR A 534 31.27 -39.52 -9.67
CA THR A 534 31.33 -38.45 -10.67
C THR A 534 30.00 -37.73 -10.80
N GLY A 535 30.04 -36.39 -10.77
CA GLY A 535 28.85 -35.52 -10.86
C GLY A 535 28.18 -35.20 -9.53
N MET A 536 28.68 -35.74 -8.42
CA MET A 536 28.20 -35.44 -7.07
C MET A 536 29.09 -34.41 -6.35
N VAL A 537 28.50 -33.61 -5.47
CA VAL A 537 29.22 -32.62 -4.66
C VAL A 537 30.10 -33.31 -3.62
N ILE A 538 31.39 -32.97 -3.64
CA ILE A 538 32.43 -33.36 -2.68
C ILE A 538 32.35 -32.49 -1.44
N SER A 539 32.28 -31.17 -1.63
CA SER A 539 32.34 -30.20 -0.53
C SER A 539 31.67 -28.88 -0.90
N GLN A 540 31.34 -28.09 0.13
CA GLN A 540 30.74 -26.77 0.00
C GLN A 540 31.45 -25.74 0.88
N THR A 541 31.33 -24.47 0.53
CA THR A 541 31.74 -23.34 1.36
C THR A 541 30.77 -22.18 1.13
N PRO A 542 30.11 -21.62 2.16
CA PRO A 542 30.26 -21.93 3.60
C PRO A 542 29.78 -23.34 4.02
N ALA A 543 30.18 -23.78 5.21
CA ALA A 543 29.80 -25.09 5.74
C ALA A 543 28.28 -25.16 6.05
N ALA A 544 27.75 -26.39 6.06
CA ALA A 544 26.37 -26.62 6.46
C ALA A 544 26.08 -26.05 7.86
N GLY A 545 24.87 -25.50 8.04
CA GLY A 545 24.44 -24.81 9.26
C GLY A 545 24.82 -23.33 9.34
N THR A 546 25.69 -22.82 8.46
CA THR A 546 26.05 -21.39 8.43
C THR A 546 24.82 -20.55 8.11
N GLN A 547 24.60 -19.46 8.85
CA GLN A 547 23.51 -18.51 8.57
C GLN A 547 23.86 -17.68 7.34
N VAL A 548 23.04 -17.81 6.30
CA VAL A 548 23.18 -17.12 5.01
C VAL A 548 21.89 -16.37 4.69
N LYS A 549 21.96 -15.37 3.81
CA LYS A 549 20.80 -14.61 3.31
C LYS A 549 20.60 -14.85 1.81
N PRO A 550 19.39 -14.62 1.26
CA PRO A 550 19.18 -14.64 -0.18
C PRO A 550 20.15 -13.70 -0.89
N GLY A 551 20.75 -14.18 -1.99
CA GLY A 551 21.77 -13.49 -2.78
C GLY A 551 23.21 -13.83 -2.42
N ASP A 552 23.46 -14.47 -1.27
CA ASP A 552 24.80 -14.94 -0.88
C ASP A 552 25.31 -16.03 -1.84
N THR A 553 26.63 -16.15 -1.93
CA THR A 553 27.30 -17.10 -2.83
C THR A 553 27.82 -18.31 -2.06
N VAL A 554 27.49 -19.51 -2.55
CA VAL A 554 27.98 -20.79 -2.04
C VAL A 554 28.83 -21.44 -3.13
N ASN A 555 30.09 -21.72 -2.81
CA ASN A 555 30.99 -22.45 -3.67
C ASN A 555 30.84 -23.95 -3.39
N VAL A 556 30.69 -24.75 -4.43
CA VAL A 556 30.61 -26.22 -4.32
C VAL A 556 31.62 -26.86 -5.25
N SER A 557 32.29 -27.91 -4.76
CA SER A 557 33.22 -28.70 -5.55
C SER A 557 32.55 -30.01 -5.95
N VAL A 558 32.49 -30.31 -7.26
CA VAL A 558 31.85 -31.51 -7.83
C VAL A 558 32.92 -32.49 -8.29
N SER A 559 32.68 -33.78 -8.05
CA SER A 559 33.61 -34.86 -8.40
C SER A 559 33.67 -35.10 -9.91
N GLN A 560 34.88 -35.14 -10.45
CA GLN A 560 35.17 -35.66 -11.79
C GLN A 560 35.58 -37.14 -11.79
N GLY A 561 35.50 -37.81 -10.65
CA GLY A 561 36.04 -39.16 -10.43
C GLY A 561 37.51 -39.15 -9.96
N PRO A 562 38.14 -40.33 -9.84
CA PRO A 562 39.53 -40.47 -9.42
C PRO A 562 40.50 -39.67 -10.31
N ASP A 563 41.63 -39.25 -9.74
CA ASP A 563 42.67 -38.54 -10.47
C ASP A 563 43.30 -39.46 -11.54
N PRO A 564 43.29 -39.11 -12.84
CA PRO A 564 43.95 -39.92 -13.87
C PRO A 564 45.47 -39.97 -13.65
N GLU A 565 45.96 -41.09 -13.13
CA GLU A 565 47.37 -41.33 -12.76
C GLU A 565 48.38 -40.83 -13.82
N GLU A 566 49.22 -39.84 -13.47
CA GLU A 566 50.31 -39.34 -14.32
C GLU A 566 51.41 -40.40 -14.50
N THR A 567 51.60 -40.90 -15.72
CA THR A 567 52.80 -41.68 -16.09
C THR A 567 53.90 -40.79 -16.62
N LYS A 568 55.14 -40.98 -16.16
CA LYS A 568 56.31 -40.28 -16.71
C LYS A 568 57.01 -41.13 -17.76
N THR A 569 57.59 -40.47 -18.75
CA THR A 569 58.41 -41.13 -19.78
C THR A 569 59.86 -41.18 -19.30
N TRP A 570 60.39 -42.38 -19.11
CA TRP A 570 61.81 -42.62 -18.83
C TRP A 570 62.51 -43.08 -20.10
N SER A 571 63.72 -42.60 -20.37
CA SER A 571 64.50 -43.04 -21.53
C SER A 571 65.99 -43.17 -21.25
N LYS A 572 66.62 -44.22 -21.80
CA LYS A 572 68.07 -44.47 -21.67
C LYS A 572 68.64 -45.02 -22.97
N THR A 573 69.77 -44.47 -23.41
CA THR A 573 70.51 -44.96 -24.57
C THR A 573 71.57 -45.96 -24.13
N ILE A 574 71.60 -47.12 -24.78
CA ILE A 574 72.46 -48.26 -24.47
C ILE A 574 73.29 -48.60 -25.70
N SER A 575 74.61 -48.63 -25.55
CA SER A 575 75.53 -49.08 -26.59
C SER A 575 75.54 -50.61 -26.67
N ILE A 576 75.44 -51.13 -27.90
CA ILE A 576 75.43 -52.54 -28.24
C ILE A 576 76.69 -52.81 -29.08
N PRO A 577 77.76 -53.36 -28.47
CA PRO A 577 78.94 -53.70 -29.25
C PRO A 577 78.66 -54.89 -30.19
N TYR A 578 79.25 -54.87 -31.38
CA TYR A 578 79.24 -55.99 -32.31
C TYR A 578 80.25 -57.05 -31.88
N GLN A 579 79.93 -58.34 -32.09
CA GLN A 579 80.79 -59.43 -31.69
C GLN A 579 81.09 -60.32 -32.90
N ALA A 580 82.31 -60.20 -33.42
CA ALA A 580 82.75 -61.03 -34.55
C ALA A 580 82.74 -62.53 -34.16
N PRO A 581 82.33 -63.42 -35.07
CA PRO A 581 82.29 -64.86 -34.80
C PRO A 581 83.69 -65.39 -34.45
N ALA A 582 83.77 -66.22 -33.41
CA ALA A 582 85.03 -66.82 -32.97
C ALA A 582 85.56 -67.80 -34.02
N SER A 583 86.78 -67.55 -34.53
CA SER A 583 87.51 -68.49 -35.41
C SER A 583 87.87 -69.75 -34.62
N SER A 584 87.22 -70.88 -34.90
CA SER A 584 87.53 -72.17 -34.29
C SER A 584 88.84 -72.74 -34.87
N SER A 585 89.92 -72.79 -34.09
CA SER A 585 91.11 -73.59 -34.40
C SER A 585 91.35 -74.65 -33.33
N THR A 586 91.00 -75.90 -33.64
CA THR A 586 91.58 -77.09 -33.00
C THR A 586 91.87 -78.11 -34.10
N ALA A 587 93.13 -78.25 -34.47
CA ALA A 587 93.60 -79.37 -35.28
C ALA A 587 95.09 -79.63 -34.97
N SER A 588 95.34 -80.76 -34.30
CA SER A 588 96.68 -81.31 -34.11
C SER A 588 97.20 -81.96 -35.41
N ALA A 589 98.51 -81.82 -35.59
CA ALA A 589 99.43 -82.70 -36.33
C ALA A 589 99.35 -82.75 -37.87
N SER A 590 100.44 -82.26 -38.48
CA SER A 590 101.36 -82.97 -39.40
C SER A 590 101.80 -82.16 -40.63
N ASN A 591 103.10 -82.30 -40.86
CA ASN A 591 104.05 -81.59 -41.71
C ASN A 591 103.68 -81.19 -43.15
N SER A 592 104.44 -80.18 -43.57
CA SER A 592 105.08 -79.96 -44.90
C SER A 592 104.37 -79.08 -45.94
N SER A 593 104.78 -77.80 -45.88
CA SER A 593 105.33 -76.99 -46.98
C SER A 593 104.53 -76.77 -48.27
N GLY A 594 104.23 -75.49 -48.53
CA GLY A 594 104.50 -74.90 -49.84
C GLY A 594 103.33 -74.16 -50.49
N SER A 595 103.06 -72.96 -49.99
CA SER A 595 102.00 -72.03 -50.37
C SER A 595 101.95 -71.58 -51.84
N THR A 596 100.72 -71.34 -52.31
CA THR A 596 100.34 -70.28 -53.27
C THR A 596 99.27 -69.43 -52.59
N SER A 597 99.38 -68.11 -52.58
CA SER A 597 98.43 -67.19 -51.92
C SER A 597 97.86 -66.15 -52.88
N SER A 598 96.52 -66.12 -52.94
CA SER A 598 95.71 -64.99 -53.43
C SER A 598 94.50 -64.84 -52.48
N SER A 599 94.38 -63.68 -51.86
CA SER A 599 93.40 -63.33 -50.83
C SER A 599 92.11 -62.74 -51.39
N SER A 600 90.95 -63.20 -50.91
CA SER A 600 89.64 -62.56 -51.05
C SER A 600 88.96 -62.42 -49.68
N SER A 601 88.54 -61.20 -49.33
CA SER A 601 87.92 -60.81 -48.05
C SER A 601 86.41 -61.13 -48.00
N ALA A 602 85.95 -61.82 -46.95
CA ALA A 602 84.54 -62.17 -46.69
C ALA A 602 83.83 -61.15 -45.78
N ALA A 603 82.51 -60.96 -45.97
CA ALA A 603 81.66 -60.03 -45.21
C ALA A 603 81.32 -60.55 -43.78
N PRO A 604 81.14 -59.65 -42.78
CA PRO A 604 80.88 -60.04 -41.39
C PRO A 604 79.48 -60.64 -41.18
N ALA A 605 79.38 -61.68 -40.35
CA ALA A 605 78.11 -62.30 -39.95
C ALA A 605 77.36 -61.41 -38.93
N PRO A 606 76.04 -61.19 -39.08
CA PRO A 606 75.29 -60.30 -38.19
C PRO A 606 75.01 -60.91 -36.81
N ASN A 607 75.00 -60.07 -35.76
CA ASN A 607 74.46 -60.41 -34.44
C ASN A 607 72.96 -60.08 -34.39
N GLY A 608 72.13 -61.01 -33.92
CA GLY A 608 70.70 -60.81 -33.69
C GLY A 608 70.41 -60.22 -32.33
N ILE A 609 69.79 -59.04 -32.31
CA ILE A 609 69.39 -58.30 -31.11
C ILE A 609 67.88 -58.46 -30.87
N GLN A 610 67.50 -58.71 -29.61
CA GLN A 610 66.12 -58.75 -29.12
C GLN A 610 66.00 -57.87 -27.88
N VAL A 611 64.99 -57.01 -27.86
CA VAL A 611 64.73 -56.03 -26.81
C VAL A 611 63.38 -56.35 -26.19
N PHE A 612 63.35 -56.49 -24.87
CA PHE A 612 62.17 -56.72 -24.06
C PHE A 612 61.98 -55.53 -23.13
N ILE A 613 60.75 -55.07 -22.94
CA ILE A 613 60.42 -54.00 -21.99
C ILE A 613 59.19 -54.38 -21.16
N ALA A 614 59.13 -53.90 -19.93
CA ALA A 614 57.94 -53.89 -19.08
C ALA A 614 57.66 -52.46 -18.66
N ASP A 615 56.43 -52.02 -18.88
CA ASP A 615 55.91 -50.72 -18.44
C ASP A 615 54.38 -50.80 -18.29
N LYS A 616 53.67 -49.67 -18.18
CA LYS A 616 52.19 -49.68 -18.08
C LYS A 616 51.49 -50.45 -19.21
N THR A 617 52.10 -50.54 -20.39
CA THR A 617 51.49 -51.07 -21.62
C THR A 617 52.19 -52.31 -22.18
N HIS A 618 53.39 -52.64 -21.71
CA HIS A 618 54.20 -53.74 -22.24
C HIS A 618 54.60 -54.75 -21.15
N ASN A 619 54.82 -56.01 -21.55
CA ASN A 619 55.22 -57.09 -20.66
C ASN A 619 56.63 -57.60 -21.01
N ILE A 620 57.48 -57.79 -20.00
CA ILE A 620 58.89 -58.20 -20.15
C ILE A 620 59.08 -59.56 -20.84
N SER A 621 58.02 -60.37 -20.91
CA SER A 621 58.05 -61.69 -21.56
C SER A 621 57.87 -61.62 -23.07
N THR A 622 57.48 -60.46 -23.61
CA THR A 622 57.23 -60.27 -25.04
C THR A 622 58.35 -59.44 -25.68
N ILE A 623 58.79 -59.85 -26.87
CA ILE A 623 59.79 -59.10 -27.65
C ILE A 623 59.14 -57.79 -28.10
N ASN A 624 59.73 -56.67 -27.69
CA ASN A 624 59.32 -55.32 -28.09
C ASN A 624 59.95 -54.91 -29.43
N ARG A 625 61.23 -55.19 -29.63
CA ARG A 625 61.94 -54.97 -30.90
C ARG A 625 62.96 -56.07 -31.15
N SER A 626 63.19 -56.41 -32.42
CA SER A 626 64.30 -57.28 -32.83
C SER A 626 64.89 -56.80 -34.15
N PHE A 627 66.21 -56.84 -34.26
CA PHE A 627 66.99 -56.36 -35.40
C PHE A 627 68.40 -56.96 -35.40
N ASN A 628 69.15 -56.80 -36.49
CA ASN A 628 70.50 -57.33 -36.64
C ASN A 628 71.52 -56.19 -36.72
N ILE A 629 72.73 -56.41 -36.18
CA ILE A 629 73.85 -55.47 -36.27
C ILE A 629 75.09 -56.14 -36.88
N THR A 630 75.87 -55.40 -37.65
CA THR A 630 77.17 -55.83 -38.24
C THR A 630 78.34 -54.93 -37.82
N ALA A 631 78.09 -53.95 -36.95
CA ALA A 631 79.03 -53.04 -36.31
C ALA A 631 78.39 -52.55 -34.99
N ASP A 632 79.17 -51.90 -34.12
CA ASP A 632 78.65 -51.31 -32.88
C ASP A 632 77.49 -50.36 -33.17
N ASP A 633 76.43 -50.46 -32.38
CA ASP A 633 75.21 -49.67 -32.54
C ASP A 633 74.71 -49.16 -31.17
N GLN A 634 73.72 -48.27 -31.15
CA GLN A 634 73.08 -47.79 -29.93
C GLN A 634 71.56 -47.86 -30.05
N ILE A 635 70.90 -48.19 -28.94
CA ILE A 635 69.44 -48.16 -28.87
C ILE A 635 68.96 -47.31 -27.70
N THR A 636 67.94 -46.49 -27.94
CA THR A 636 67.19 -45.79 -26.88
C THR A 636 65.98 -46.62 -26.47
N ILE A 637 65.96 -46.99 -25.18
CA ILE A 637 64.79 -47.59 -24.51
C ILE A 637 63.93 -46.45 -23.97
N THR A 638 62.61 -46.55 -24.17
CA THR A 638 61.62 -45.59 -23.67
C THR A 638 60.53 -46.36 -22.94
N LEU A 639 60.21 -45.98 -21.69
CA LEU A 639 59.27 -46.65 -20.80
C LEU A 639 58.26 -45.65 -20.23
N GLN A 640 56.99 -46.06 -20.10
CA GLN A 640 55.97 -45.31 -19.33
C GLN A 640 55.86 -45.85 -17.90
N VAL A 641 56.46 -45.14 -16.94
CA VAL A 641 56.61 -45.62 -15.55
C VAL A 641 55.81 -44.77 -14.55
N SER A 642 55.36 -45.42 -13.47
CA SER A 642 54.77 -44.78 -12.28
C SER A 642 55.17 -45.55 -11.02
N THR A 643 54.81 -45.06 -9.83
CA THR A 643 55.06 -45.77 -8.55
C THR A 643 54.38 -47.14 -8.48
N LYS A 644 53.30 -47.35 -9.24
CA LYS A 644 52.52 -48.58 -9.31
C LYS A 644 52.95 -49.53 -10.43
N TYR A 645 53.53 -48.97 -11.50
CA TYR A 645 54.05 -49.71 -12.65
C TYR A 645 55.55 -49.38 -12.83
N PRO A 646 56.45 -50.05 -12.09
CA PRO A 646 57.87 -49.89 -12.29
C PRO A 646 58.28 -50.43 -13.67
N GLY A 647 59.20 -49.72 -14.33
CA GLY A 647 59.72 -50.12 -15.63
C GLY A 647 60.81 -51.19 -15.53
N SER A 648 60.94 -52.00 -16.57
CA SER A 648 62.07 -52.93 -16.75
C SER A 648 62.45 -53.00 -18.23
N TYR A 649 63.72 -53.30 -18.53
CA TYR A 649 64.12 -53.70 -19.87
C TYR A 649 65.18 -54.80 -19.85
N ARG A 650 65.24 -55.59 -20.92
CA ARG A 650 66.25 -56.62 -21.15
C ARG A 650 66.61 -56.67 -22.63
N ILE A 651 67.91 -56.64 -22.93
CA ILE A 651 68.45 -56.73 -24.29
C ILE A 651 69.26 -58.01 -24.40
N VAL A 652 68.96 -58.82 -25.41
CA VAL A 652 69.56 -60.12 -25.68
C VAL A 652 70.24 -60.06 -27.05
N ARG A 653 71.48 -60.52 -27.14
CA ARG A 653 72.25 -60.71 -28.38
C ARG A 653 72.52 -62.19 -28.58
N ASP A 654 72.02 -62.76 -29.67
CA ASP A 654 72.24 -64.16 -30.05
C ASP A 654 71.95 -65.15 -28.89
N GLY A 655 70.92 -64.88 -28.10
CA GLY A 655 70.53 -65.68 -26.93
C GLY A 655 71.20 -65.31 -25.60
N THR A 656 72.17 -64.38 -25.60
CA THR A 656 72.87 -63.92 -24.39
C THR A 656 72.39 -62.54 -23.95
N VAL A 657 72.03 -62.36 -22.67
CA VAL A 657 71.65 -61.04 -22.13
C VAL A 657 72.88 -60.12 -22.08
N ILE A 658 72.79 -58.95 -22.70
CA ILE A 658 73.88 -57.96 -22.77
C ILE A 658 73.60 -56.68 -21.95
N ALA A 659 72.33 -56.37 -21.68
CA ALA A 659 71.93 -55.28 -20.80
C ALA A 659 70.57 -55.57 -20.18
N GLN A 660 70.38 -55.30 -18.89
CA GLN A 660 69.09 -55.43 -18.21
C GLN A 660 69.05 -54.46 -17.02
N GLU A 661 67.86 -53.93 -16.74
CA GLU A 661 67.58 -53.11 -15.56
C GLU A 661 66.13 -53.32 -15.15
N ASP A 662 65.90 -53.49 -13.85
CA ASP A 662 64.60 -53.76 -13.27
C ASP A 662 64.25 -52.72 -12.22
N ASN A 663 62.95 -52.59 -11.90
CA ASN A 663 62.45 -51.64 -10.91
C ASN A 663 62.82 -50.19 -11.21
N ILE A 664 62.73 -49.78 -12.48
CA ILE A 664 62.86 -48.40 -12.92
C ILE A 664 61.62 -47.64 -12.45
N THR A 665 61.67 -47.21 -11.21
CA THR A 665 60.88 -46.10 -10.68
C THR A 665 61.65 -44.80 -10.91
N GLN A 666 61.00 -43.65 -10.76
CA GLN A 666 61.62 -42.32 -10.95
C GLN A 666 63.09 -42.22 -10.53
#